data_AF-A0A1V4R3A1-F1
#
_entry.id   AF-A0A1V4R3A1-F1
#
_cell.length_a   1.000
_cell.length_b   1.000
_cell.length_c   1.000
_cell.angle_alpha   90.00
_cell.angle_beta   90.00
_cell.angle_gamma   90.00
#
_symmetry.space_group_name_H-M   'P 1'
#
loop_
_entity.id
_entity.type
_entity.pdbx_description
1 polymer ?
#
loop_
_entity_poly.entity_id
_entity_poly.type
_entity_poly.pdbx_seq_one_letter_code
_entity_poly.pdbx_strand_id
1 'polypeptide(L)'
;MKKIFILLIFISITFTLNAEVLKETEIKLIETLLEQNDMSINSLNFLKDWARDTKFKLPTVVDILNNPLQFPKFVDQTEALCEKHDPSEMICEYADILFQAKWVDSFDETIFEEYFTQNVKTPKDIFGYVEYVWEITDHFYQKAWQQLSQENKDMLHYLSYSLWEEAEDSLRYDEFYQFQGITVYDSLSIEDDVIPILEKIDFASLMYAANISQKGFDFLMQNLPIITFDNDKKLLHDSHFGMMCIGTSRSDMYEKQYSFILDPSGNDMFAAPIKTDWAHPFYWIVDMQGDDTYRNDMIGNLFRVFAGIGISCDITGNDVYVGDDYTLSSFLGYLLAHDMDGNDIYNGGLNSIAAATFGLNLLIDEKGCDHYSTTELGEGFAGPLAAGFLIDTEGSDMYYAGGKYLHVPLAPFDHRALSQGFGFGVRPYLGGGIGVMYDQSGNDVYQGAVYSQAVAYWYALGVIIDKTGNDFYTAVYYPQGSGIHLAGGFLYDEEGEDHYYSKHGPGQGAAHDYAVGYLIDRKGNDIYSVEGGNGLGLTNSVALFLDASGDDRYERHFSSNYGYANTARNTGSIGIFLDTGGTDIYPISSDTSGFHEKYKNDTKWSYGTYGVGWDTLMAVQEIAAVEEKAEEDAATVDSLASIKKIFSIASEWGVGSSAKRVAKAAEILLNRDAEASEYIFENKLDTKGSLEYRAILNFAKKSEVFGTYLPKALANEDSVVVKNALALIGELQDTTLIDTLSLMLDKKKYVPSVLSSLGKMKIDNAVQLLENYMNSPSERIRVIVARGFLLTDTPRSIDLLRQMKDDSSFLIRTMYKLKKE
;
A
#
# COMPACT_ATOMS: atom_id res chain seq x y z
N MET A 1 1.00 -16.83 54.95
CA MET A 1 0.23 -16.27 53.81
C MET A 1 0.29 -14.75 53.85
N LYS A 2 1.02 -14.13 52.92
CA LYS A 2 0.85 -12.72 52.52
C LYS A 2 0.83 -12.73 50.99
N LYS A 3 -0.16 -12.11 50.36
CA LYS A 3 -0.18 -11.94 48.90
C LYS A 3 0.73 -10.76 48.58
N ILE A 4 1.69 -10.96 47.68
CA ILE A 4 2.38 -9.86 47.00
C ILE A 4 1.50 -9.52 45.80
N PHE A 5 1.05 -8.27 45.70
CA PHE A 5 0.49 -7.73 44.47
C PHE A 5 1.67 -7.23 43.65
N ILE A 6 1.94 -7.88 42.51
CA ILE A 6 2.82 -7.32 41.49
C ILE A 6 1.98 -6.32 40.72
N LEU A 7 2.35 -5.04 40.79
CA LEU A 7 1.74 -3.99 39.98
C LEU A 7 2.50 -3.95 38.65
N LEU A 8 1.93 -4.55 37.61
CA LEU A 8 2.40 -4.33 36.24
C LEU A 8 2.10 -2.88 35.86
N ILE A 9 3.13 -2.04 35.85
CA ILE A 9 3.04 -0.68 35.34
C ILE A 9 3.20 -0.77 33.82
N PHE A 10 2.07 -0.69 33.11
CA PHE A 10 2.11 -0.34 31.69
C PHE A 10 2.57 1.11 31.59
N ILE A 11 3.84 1.33 31.21
CA ILE A 11 4.31 2.64 30.77
C ILE A 11 4.02 2.74 29.28
N SER A 12 2.78 3.08 28.94
CA SER A 12 2.48 3.63 27.62
C SER A 12 3.06 5.03 27.56
N ILE A 13 4.21 5.20 26.89
CA ILE A 13 4.76 6.52 26.59
C ILE A 13 3.91 7.13 25.47
N THR A 14 2.74 7.64 25.83
CA THR A 14 1.99 8.53 24.95
C THR A 14 2.68 9.89 24.95
N PHE A 15 3.68 10.05 24.08
CA PHE A 15 4.02 11.38 23.60
C PHE A 15 2.77 11.95 22.95
N THR A 16 2.19 13.00 23.55
CA THR A 16 1.31 13.91 22.82
C THR A 16 2.21 14.81 21.98
N LEU A 17 2.76 14.25 20.91
CA LEU A 17 3.17 15.03 19.75
C LEU A 17 1.90 15.75 19.28
N ASN A 18 1.98 17.09 19.27
CA ASN A 18 1.18 17.84 18.32
C ASN A 18 1.82 17.56 16.97
N ALA A 19 1.02 17.18 15.97
CA ALA A 19 1.55 16.96 14.63
C ALA A 19 2.11 18.28 14.09
N GLU A 20 3.32 18.23 13.53
CA GLU A 20 3.98 19.38 12.94
C GLU A 20 3.69 19.42 11.43
N VAL A 21 3.54 18.24 10.79
CA VAL A 21 2.98 18.05 9.44
C VAL A 21 1.58 18.68 9.30
N LEU A 22 0.63 18.33 10.20
CA LEU A 22 -0.74 18.88 10.23
C LEU A 22 -1.06 19.57 11.56
N LYS A 23 -0.97 20.89 11.57
CA LYS A 23 -0.85 21.70 12.79
C LYS A 23 -2.20 21.88 13.49
N GLU A 24 -2.14 22.15 14.78
CA GLU A 24 -3.31 22.35 15.64
C GLU A 24 -4.26 23.47 15.15
N THR A 25 -3.77 24.41 14.33
CA THR A 25 -4.54 25.45 13.64
C THR A 25 -5.34 24.91 12.45
N GLU A 26 -4.72 24.10 11.60
CA GLU A 26 -5.36 23.49 10.43
C GLU A 26 -6.45 22.50 10.84
N ILE A 27 -6.24 21.74 11.92
CA ILE A 27 -7.29 20.87 12.49
C ILE A 27 -8.55 21.67 12.89
N LYS A 28 -8.39 22.91 13.38
CA LYS A 28 -9.52 23.80 13.73
C LYS A 28 -10.18 24.42 12.49
N LEU A 29 -9.45 24.62 11.40
CA LEU A 29 -10.01 25.01 10.09
C LEU A 29 -10.87 23.87 9.52
N ILE A 30 -10.35 22.64 9.54
CA ILE A 30 -11.04 21.43 9.10
C ILE A 30 -12.30 21.19 9.94
N GLU A 31 -12.20 21.25 11.28
CA GLU A 31 -13.36 21.11 12.17
C GLU A 31 -14.44 22.17 11.84
N THR A 32 -14.03 23.43 11.66
CA THR A 32 -14.94 24.52 11.27
C THR A 32 -15.63 24.23 9.94
N LEU A 33 -14.90 23.81 8.90
CA LEU A 33 -15.46 23.47 7.57
C LEU A 33 -16.50 22.34 7.64
N LEU A 34 -16.21 21.31 8.45
CA LEU A 34 -17.08 20.16 8.62
C LEU A 34 -18.37 20.56 9.33
N GLU A 35 -18.32 21.34 10.42
CA GLU A 35 -19.51 21.77 11.17
C GLU A 35 -20.54 22.51 10.29
N GLN A 36 -20.09 23.33 9.33
CA GLN A 36 -20.99 24.10 8.44
C GLN A 36 -21.82 23.23 7.49
N ASN A 37 -21.36 21.99 7.24
CA ASN A 37 -21.95 21.08 6.25
C ASN A 37 -22.72 19.91 6.92
N ASP A 38 -23.16 20.13 8.17
CA ASP A 38 -23.77 19.14 9.09
C ASP A 38 -22.84 17.98 9.49
N MET A 39 -21.52 18.22 9.51
CA MET A 39 -20.51 17.24 9.96
C MET A 39 -19.85 17.69 11.27
N SER A 40 -18.74 17.03 11.64
CA SER A 40 -17.83 17.38 12.73
C SER A 40 -16.52 16.64 12.48
N ILE A 41 -15.45 16.94 13.21
CA ILE A 41 -14.14 16.28 13.00
C ILE A 41 -14.21 14.74 13.13
N ASN A 42 -15.10 14.24 13.99
CA ASN A 42 -15.38 12.80 14.15
C ASN A 42 -16.15 12.16 12.97
N SER A 43 -16.59 12.92 11.97
CA SER A 43 -17.21 12.36 10.76
C SER A 43 -16.19 11.78 9.77
N LEU A 44 -14.90 12.12 9.89
CA LEU A 44 -13.80 11.43 9.19
C LEU A 44 -13.64 9.98 9.68
N ASN A 45 -14.04 9.75 10.94
CA ASN A 45 -13.84 8.50 11.67
C ASN A 45 -15.06 7.57 11.49
N PHE A 46 -14.98 6.68 10.49
CA PHE A 46 -16.02 5.70 10.19
C PHE A 46 -15.40 4.40 9.68
N LEU A 47 -16.14 3.30 9.82
CA LEU A 47 -15.67 1.97 9.43
C LEU A 47 -15.27 1.91 7.94
N LYS A 48 -13.97 1.78 7.69
CA LYS A 48 -13.37 1.46 6.38
C LYS A 48 -12.89 0.00 6.30
N ASP A 49 -12.73 -0.71 7.43
CA ASP A 49 -12.41 -2.15 7.43
C ASP A 49 -13.60 -3.05 7.01
N TRP A 50 -13.73 -3.29 5.69
CA TRP A 50 -14.80 -4.11 5.13
C TRP A 50 -14.39 -5.54 4.74
N ALA A 51 -13.12 -5.79 4.38
CA ALA A 51 -12.63 -7.12 4.06
C ALA A 51 -12.12 -7.85 5.32
N ARG A 52 -12.92 -8.81 5.80
CA ARG A 52 -12.61 -9.60 7.01
C ARG A 52 -11.79 -10.86 6.73
N ASP A 53 -11.89 -11.36 5.51
CA ASP A 53 -11.29 -12.62 5.10
C ASP A 53 -9.80 -12.41 4.71
N THR A 54 -9.37 -11.14 4.55
CA THR A 54 -7.99 -10.68 4.37
C THR A 54 -7.15 -10.86 5.65
N LYS A 55 -6.04 -11.59 5.54
CA LYS A 55 -5.04 -11.82 6.59
C LYS A 55 -4.00 -10.70 6.65
N PHE A 56 -3.21 -10.70 7.72
CA PHE A 56 -1.97 -9.90 7.84
C PHE A 56 -2.13 -8.38 7.61
N LYS A 57 -3.32 -7.84 7.91
CA LYS A 57 -3.55 -6.40 7.92
C LYS A 57 -2.85 -5.78 9.13
N LEU A 58 -1.91 -4.87 8.88
CA LEU A 58 -1.16 -4.16 9.91
C LEU A 58 -2.10 -3.32 10.80
N PRO A 59 -1.94 -3.33 12.14
CA PRO A 59 -2.81 -2.56 13.05
C PRO A 59 -2.83 -1.06 12.76
N THR A 60 -1.65 -0.46 12.51
CA THR A 60 -1.47 0.98 12.24
C THR A 60 -2.25 1.42 10.99
N VAL A 61 -2.17 0.64 9.91
CA VAL A 61 -2.90 0.88 8.66
C VAL A 61 -4.41 0.83 8.89
N VAL A 62 -4.89 -0.17 9.66
CA VAL A 62 -6.31 -0.29 9.99
C VAL A 62 -6.78 0.84 10.91
N ASP A 63 -5.95 1.34 11.82
CA ASP A 63 -6.31 2.50 12.64
C ASP A 63 -6.38 3.78 11.81
N ILE A 64 -5.36 4.09 11.00
CA ILE A 64 -5.34 5.24 10.07
C ILE A 64 -6.56 5.25 9.16
N LEU A 65 -6.91 4.10 8.56
CA LEU A 65 -8.11 3.98 7.73
C LEU A 65 -9.39 4.33 8.50
N ASN A 66 -9.54 3.88 9.75
CA ASN A 66 -10.74 4.17 10.54
C ASN A 66 -10.70 5.54 11.24
N ASN A 67 -9.52 6.14 11.43
CA ASN A 67 -9.24 7.38 12.16
C ASN A 67 -8.20 8.26 11.40
N PRO A 68 -8.55 8.90 10.27
CA PRO A 68 -7.58 9.51 9.34
C PRO A 68 -6.58 10.51 9.95
N LEU A 69 -6.96 11.20 11.03
CA LEU A 69 -6.07 12.12 11.76
C LEU A 69 -4.97 11.45 12.60
N GLN A 70 -4.77 10.13 12.47
CA GLN A 70 -3.53 9.48 12.91
C GLN A 70 -2.48 9.43 11.79
N PHE A 71 -2.85 9.66 10.51
CA PHE A 71 -1.89 9.57 9.41
C PHE A 71 -0.80 10.66 9.47
N PRO A 72 -1.10 11.95 9.69
CA PRO A 72 -0.05 12.96 9.87
C PRO A 72 0.94 12.60 10.99
N LYS A 73 0.42 12.06 12.11
CA LYS A 73 1.25 11.59 13.24
C LYS A 73 2.18 10.43 12.90
N PHE A 74 1.72 9.56 12.03
CA PHE A 74 2.53 8.46 11.51
C PHE A 74 3.62 8.98 10.56
N VAL A 75 3.36 10.07 9.83
CA VAL A 75 4.36 10.79 9.04
C VAL A 75 5.35 11.51 9.96
N ASP A 76 4.91 12.33 10.93
CA ASP A 76 5.79 12.98 11.94
C ASP A 76 6.71 11.95 12.64
N GLN A 77 6.21 10.73 12.89
CA GLN A 77 6.96 9.63 13.51
C GLN A 77 7.93 8.91 12.55
N THR A 78 7.66 8.92 11.25
CA THR A 78 8.49 8.28 10.22
C THR A 78 9.61 9.24 9.79
N GLU A 79 9.28 10.51 9.60
CA GLU A 79 10.20 11.64 9.44
C GLU A 79 11.26 11.65 10.56
N ALA A 80 10.83 11.70 11.83
CA ALA A 80 11.73 11.67 12.99
C ALA A 80 12.41 10.30 13.27
N LEU A 81 12.29 9.33 12.35
CA LEU A 81 13.13 8.13 12.28
C LEU A 81 14.13 8.22 11.11
N CYS A 82 13.72 8.81 9.98
CA CYS A 82 14.61 9.09 8.85
C CYS A 82 15.70 10.10 9.26
N GLU A 83 15.33 11.26 9.83
CA GLU A 83 16.24 12.34 10.31
C GLU A 83 17.39 11.91 11.26
N LYS A 84 17.38 10.67 11.75
CA LYS A 84 18.41 10.11 12.67
C LYS A 84 19.48 9.29 11.97
N HIS A 85 19.19 8.76 10.78
CA HIS A 85 20.00 7.75 10.07
C HIS A 85 20.46 6.60 11.00
N ASP A 86 19.54 6.05 11.81
CA ASP A 86 19.79 4.91 12.72
C ASP A 86 19.00 3.66 12.27
N PRO A 87 19.64 2.76 11.47
CA PRO A 87 19.02 1.51 11.04
C PRO A 87 18.61 0.59 12.19
N SER A 88 19.28 0.65 13.35
CA SER A 88 18.94 -0.17 14.53
C SER A 88 17.64 0.30 15.19
N GLU A 89 17.39 1.62 15.29
CA GLU A 89 16.10 2.15 15.75
C GLU A 89 14.98 1.86 14.73
N MET A 90 15.27 2.01 13.42
CA MET A 90 14.31 1.68 12.35
C MET A 90 13.89 0.20 12.36
N ILE A 91 14.83 -0.75 12.50
CA ILE A 91 14.52 -2.18 12.67
C ILE A 91 13.60 -2.37 13.88
N CYS A 92 13.88 -1.71 15.01
CA CYS A 92 13.13 -1.91 16.24
C CYS A 92 11.68 -1.42 16.16
N GLU A 93 11.42 -0.22 15.62
CA GLU A 93 10.05 0.29 15.51
C GLU A 93 9.26 -0.42 14.40
N TYR A 94 9.86 -0.65 13.23
CA TYR A 94 9.16 -1.35 12.15
C TYR A 94 8.95 -2.84 12.43
N ALA A 95 9.77 -3.48 13.26
CA ALA A 95 9.48 -4.83 13.75
C ALA A 95 8.21 -4.88 14.63
N ASP A 96 7.88 -3.81 15.37
CA ASP A 96 6.59 -3.73 16.05
C ASP A 96 5.43 -3.42 15.10
N ILE A 97 5.60 -2.43 14.21
CA ILE A 97 4.54 -2.02 13.27
C ILE A 97 4.14 -3.20 12.36
N LEU A 98 5.11 -3.95 11.84
CA LEU A 98 4.91 -5.07 10.91
C LEU A 98 4.54 -6.37 11.64
N PHE A 99 5.24 -6.71 12.73
CA PHE A 99 5.20 -8.05 13.34
C PHE A 99 4.75 -8.07 14.81
N GLN A 100 4.42 -6.92 15.41
CA GLN A 100 4.13 -6.75 16.86
C GLN A 100 5.26 -7.25 17.78
N ALA A 101 6.50 -7.16 17.29
CA ALA A 101 7.69 -7.75 17.90
C ALA A 101 8.39 -6.82 18.92
N LYS A 102 7.67 -6.32 19.93
CA LYS A 102 8.32 -5.53 21.00
C LYS A 102 9.28 -6.37 21.86
N TRP A 103 10.59 -6.22 21.63
CA TRP A 103 11.61 -6.48 22.64
C TRP A 103 11.93 -5.20 23.43
N VAL A 104 12.31 -5.36 24.70
CA VAL A 104 13.09 -4.32 25.38
C VAL A 104 14.53 -4.57 24.98
N ASP A 105 15.17 -3.61 24.33
CA ASP A 105 16.56 -3.77 23.93
C ASP A 105 17.44 -3.99 25.16
N SER A 106 18.13 -5.12 25.13
CA SER A 106 18.91 -5.66 26.24
C SER A 106 19.99 -6.61 25.73
N PHE A 107 20.40 -6.45 24.47
CA PHE A 107 21.60 -7.10 23.95
C PHE A 107 22.81 -6.39 24.55
N ASP A 108 23.82 -7.15 24.98
CA ASP A 108 25.02 -6.59 25.60
C ASP A 108 26.09 -6.35 24.54
N GLU A 109 26.02 -5.19 23.87
CA GLU A 109 26.93 -4.78 22.80
C GLU A 109 28.40 -4.76 23.22
N THR A 110 28.69 -4.68 24.54
CA THR A 110 30.07 -4.67 25.05
C THR A 110 30.84 -5.95 24.70
N ILE A 111 30.15 -7.06 24.37
CA ILE A 111 30.80 -8.28 23.89
C ILE A 111 31.50 -8.10 22.53
N PHE A 112 31.02 -7.17 21.68
CA PHE A 112 31.67 -6.81 20.42
C PHE A 112 32.97 -6.04 20.69
N GLU A 113 32.94 -5.05 21.60
CA GLU A 113 34.13 -4.32 22.05
C GLU A 113 35.15 -5.27 22.70
N GLU A 114 34.71 -6.16 23.60
CA GLU A 114 35.55 -7.15 24.25
C GLU A 114 36.21 -8.08 23.22
N TYR A 115 35.47 -8.61 22.24
CA TYR A 115 36.02 -9.49 21.21
C TYR A 115 37.02 -8.74 20.33
N PHE A 116 36.63 -7.59 19.78
CA PHE A 116 37.44 -6.83 18.82
C PHE A 116 38.75 -6.36 19.48
N THR A 117 38.66 -5.77 20.66
CA THR A 117 39.81 -5.30 21.44
C THR A 117 40.78 -6.43 21.79
N GLN A 118 40.28 -7.64 22.05
CA GLN A 118 41.14 -8.80 22.32
C GLN A 118 41.76 -9.39 21.04
N ASN A 119 40.98 -9.61 19.99
CA ASN A 119 41.35 -10.49 18.88
C ASN A 119 41.78 -9.75 17.60
N VAL A 120 41.17 -8.61 17.25
CA VAL A 120 41.42 -7.95 15.95
C VAL A 120 42.67 -7.08 16.00
N LYS A 121 43.73 -7.44 15.24
CA LYS A 121 45.04 -6.74 15.27
C LYS A 121 45.64 -6.49 13.89
N THR A 122 45.14 -7.18 12.87
CA THR A 122 45.51 -7.08 11.45
C THR A 122 44.23 -7.20 10.61
N PRO A 123 44.22 -6.78 9.32
CA PRO A 123 43.05 -6.94 8.45
C PRO A 123 42.48 -8.37 8.44
N LYS A 124 43.34 -9.40 8.45
CA LYS A 124 42.88 -10.80 8.42
C LYS A 124 42.07 -11.20 9.66
N ASP A 125 42.26 -10.54 10.80
CA ASP A 125 41.55 -10.89 12.04
C ASP A 125 40.08 -10.43 12.01
N ILE A 126 39.71 -9.52 11.10
CA ILE A 126 38.33 -9.06 10.88
C ILE A 126 37.41 -10.24 10.54
N PHE A 127 37.87 -11.22 9.76
CA PHE A 127 37.08 -12.42 9.44
C PHE A 127 36.57 -13.15 10.70
N GLY A 128 37.40 -13.23 11.74
CA GLY A 128 37.02 -13.86 13.01
C GLY A 128 35.99 -13.04 13.80
N TYR A 129 36.01 -11.71 13.66
CA TYR A 129 34.98 -10.84 14.21
C TYR A 129 33.64 -11.00 13.48
N VAL A 130 33.64 -11.02 12.13
CA VAL A 130 32.43 -11.23 11.32
C VAL A 130 31.81 -12.60 11.63
N GLU A 131 32.62 -13.67 11.68
CA GLU A 131 32.14 -15.00 12.11
C GLU A 131 31.58 -14.99 13.55
N TYR A 132 32.18 -14.23 14.47
CA TYR A 132 31.70 -14.12 15.85
C TYR A 132 30.34 -13.42 15.96
N VAL A 133 30.11 -12.34 15.20
CA VAL A 133 28.79 -11.68 15.14
C VAL A 133 27.77 -12.63 14.51
N TRP A 134 28.10 -13.26 13.38
CA TRP A 134 27.16 -14.13 12.66
C TRP A 134 26.80 -15.43 13.41
N GLU A 135 27.69 -16.00 14.23
CA GLU A 135 27.34 -17.10 15.15
C GLU A 135 26.27 -16.69 16.19
N ILE A 136 26.29 -15.43 16.63
CA ILE A 136 25.29 -14.89 17.56
C ILE A 136 23.98 -14.59 16.81
N THR A 137 24.06 -14.03 15.59
CA THR A 137 22.92 -13.80 14.69
C THR A 137 22.21 -15.10 14.31
N ASP A 138 22.96 -16.14 13.92
CA ASP A 138 22.41 -17.44 13.51
C ASP A 138 21.55 -18.08 14.60
N HIS A 139 21.97 -17.94 15.86
CA HIS A 139 21.22 -18.43 17.00
C HIS A 139 19.78 -17.90 17.06
N PHE A 140 19.48 -16.72 16.50
CA PHE A 140 18.13 -16.17 16.39
C PHE A 140 17.52 -16.39 15.00
N TYR A 141 18.29 -16.22 13.93
CA TYR A 141 17.88 -16.52 12.56
C TYR A 141 17.29 -17.94 12.40
N GLN A 142 17.96 -18.98 12.94
CA GLN A 142 17.44 -20.37 12.85
C GLN A 142 16.11 -20.57 13.59
N LYS A 143 15.78 -19.73 14.59
CA LYS A 143 14.49 -19.78 15.29
C LYS A 143 13.34 -19.32 14.39
N ALA A 144 13.57 -18.34 13.51
CA ALA A 144 12.59 -17.83 12.56
C ALA A 144 12.00 -18.95 11.69
N TRP A 145 12.84 -19.91 11.30
CA TRP A 145 12.53 -20.96 10.32
C TRP A 145 12.24 -22.33 10.93
N GLN A 146 12.35 -22.50 12.25
CA GLN A 146 12.33 -23.81 12.93
C GLN A 146 11.04 -24.64 12.71
N GLN A 147 9.95 -24.01 12.28
CA GLN A 147 8.65 -24.64 12.00
C GLN A 147 8.44 -24.96 10.50
N LEU A 148 9.40 -24.63 9.62
CA LEU A 148 9.29 -24.86 8.18
C LEU A 148 9.83 -26.26 7.79
N SER A 149 9.09 -26.95 6.93
CA SER A 149 9.62 -28.09 6.17
C SER A 149 10.49 -27.59 5.01
N GLN A 150 11.27 -28.48 4.39
CA GLN A 150 11.97 -28.16 3.14
C GLN A 150 10.99 -27.75 2.04
N GLU A 151 9.86 -28.46 1.92
CA GLU A 151 8.78 -28.13 0.98
C GLU A 151 8.25 -26.69 1.17
N ASN A 152 8.05 -26.24 2.42
CA ASN A 152 7.70 -24.83 2.67
C ASN A 152 8.81 -23.88 2.19
N LYS A 153 10.09 -24.22 2.42
CA LYS A 153 11.26 -23.41 2.02
C LYS A 153 11.40 -23.31 0.49
N ASP A 154 11.10 -24.40 -0.22
CA ASP A 154 11.12 -24.48 -1.68
C ASP A 154 9.96 -23.64 -2.28
N MET A 155 8.76 -23.75 -1.70
CA MET A 155 7.59 -22.94 -2.08
C MET A 155 7.81 -21.44 -1.86
N LEU A 156 8.45 -21.05 -0.74
CA LEU A 156 8.80 -19.65 -0.48
C LEU A 156 9.87 -19.12 -1.45
N HIS A 157 10.81 -19.96 -1.90
CA HIS A 157 11.81 -19.55 -2.89
C HIS A 157 11.16 -19.29 -4.26
N TYR A 158 10.24 -20.15 -4.70
CA TYR A 158 9.44 -19.91 -5.91
C TYR A 158 8.53 -18.67 -5.78
N LEU A 159 7.87 -18.49 -4.63
CA LEU A 159 7.04 -17.32 -4.34
C LEU A 159 7.84 -16.00 -4.38
N SER A 160 9.13 -16.03 -4.04
CA SER A 160 9.99 -14.83 -4.03
C SER A 160 10.21 -14.18 -5.40
N TYR A 161 9.80 -14.85 -6.48
CA TYR A 161 9.78 -14.32 -7.83
C TYR A 161 8.31 -14.26 -8.33
N SER A 162 7.64 -15.42 -8.36
CA SER A 162 6.28 -15.59 -8.94
C SER A 162 5.15 -14.78 -8.28
N LEU A 163 5.36 -14.16 -7.11
CA LEU A 163 4.38 -13.27 -6.49
C LEU A 163 4.18 -11.95 -7.26
N TRP A 164 5.26 -11.45 -7.88
CA TRP A 164 5.28 -10.16 -8.58
C TRP A 164 5.52 -10.32 -10.09
N GLU A 165 5.72 -11.55 -10.58
CA GLU A 165 5.99 -11.87 -11.99
C GLU A 165 4.90 -11.33 -12.94
N GLU A 166 5.33 -10.49 -13.89
CA GLU A 166 4.45 -9.93 -14.91
C GLU A 166 4.28 -10.86 -16.13
N ALA A 167 3.04 -10.99 -16.61
CA ALA A 167 2.67 -11.98 -17.62
C ALA A 167 3.43 -11.81 -18.95
N GLU A 168 3.76 -10.56 -19.30
CA GLU A 168 4.60 -10.17 -20.42
C GLU A 168 6.00 -10.84 -20.41
N ASP A 169 6.58 -11.07 -19.22
CA ASP A 169 7.92 -11.63 -19.03
C ASP A 169 7.91 -13.13 -18.70
N SER A 170 6.75 -13.77 -18.59
CA SER A 170 6.58 -15.19 -18.18
C SER A 170 7.53 -16.19 -18.86
N LEU A 171 7.78 -16.07 -20.18
CA LEU A 171 8.74 -16.94 -20.89
C LEU A 171 10.20 -16.78 -20.43
N ARG A 172 10.58 -15.58 -19.98
CA ARG A 172 11.91 -15.28 -19.41
C ARG A 172 12.03 -15.82 -17.99
N TYR A 173 10.93 -15.79 -17.22
CA TYR A 173 10.87 -16.42 -15.91
C TYR A 173 10.88 -17.96 -16.00
N ASP A 174 10.17 -18.58 -16.95
CA ASP A 174 10.27 -20.02 -17.27
C ASP A 174 11.73 -20.45 -17.52
N GLU A 175 12.45 -19.72 -18.38
CA GLU A 175 13.87 -20.00 -18.69
C GLU A 175 14.78 -19.78 -17.45
N PHE A 176 14.51 -18.76 -16.64
CA PHE A 176 15.22 -18.49 -15.37
C PHE A 176 14.98 -19.59 -14.33
N TYR A 177 13.73 -20.02 -14.11
CA TYR A 177 13.39 -21.10 -13.19
C TYR A 177 14.09 -22.41 -13.60
N GLN A 178 14.10 -22.73 -14.90
CA GLN A 178 14.83 -23.89 -15.42
C GLN A 178 16.35 -23.76 -15.22
N PHE A 179 16.92 -22.57 -15.42
CA PHE A 179 18.37 -22.32 -15.26
C PHE A 179 18.83 -22.42 -13.80
N GLN A 180 18.09 -21.82 -12.87
CA GLN A 180 18.38 -21.86 -11.42
C GLN A 180 17.99 -23.19 -10.76
N GLY A 181 17.20 -24.03 -11.43
CA GLY A 181 16.67 -25.28 -10.87
C GLY A 181 15.58 -25.06 -9.82
N ILE A 182 14.80 -23.98 -9.95
CA ILE A 182 13.70 -23.65 -9.04
C ILE A 182 12.50 -24.56 -9.32
N THR A 183 11.92 -25.14 -8.27
CA THR A 183 10.67 -25.91 -8.37
C THR A 183 9.51 -24.97 -8.65
N VAL A 184 8.89 -25.08 -9.82
CA VAL A 184 7.69 -24.32 -10.21
C VAL A 184 6.44 -24.96 -9.59
N TYR A 185 5.50 -24.13 -9.12
CA TYR A 185 4.24 -24.56 -8.50
C TYR A 185 3.03 -23.95 -9.25
N ASP A 186 2.61 -24.60 -10.34
CA ASP A 186 1.54 -24.20 -11.28
C ASP A 186 0.20 -23.74 -10.66
N SER A 187 -0.06 -24.08 -9.39
CA SER A 187 -1.34 -23.83 -8.72
C SER A 187 -1.21 -23.38 -7.27
N LEU A 188 -0.15 -22.62 -6.93
CA LEU A 188 0.10 -22.10 -5.59
C LEU A 188 -1.03 -21.17 -5.11
N SER A 189 -1.74 -21.55 -4.04
CA SER A 189 -2.83 -20.74 -3.47
C SER A 189 -2.31 -19.82 -2.37
N ILE A 190 -2.56 -18.51 -2.50
CA ILE A 190 -2.26 -17.56 -1.43
C ILE A 190 -3.07 -17.88 -0.16
N GLU A 191 -4.31 -18.36 -0.30
CA GLU A 191 -5.22 -18.67 0.81
C GLU A 191 -4.90 -20.00 1.50
N ASP A 192 -4.61 -21.05 0.72
CA ASP A 192 -4.49 -22.43 1.23
C ASP A 192 -3.03 -22.86 1.49
N ASP A 193 -2.06 -22.31 0.74
CA ASP A 193 -0.65 -22.71 0.82
C ASP A 193 0.21 -21.63 1.50
N VAL A 194 0.20 -20.40 0.98
CA VAL A 194 1.12 -19.33 1.43
C VAL A 194 0.77 -18.82 2.83
N ILE A 195 -0.50 -18.47 3.09
CA ILE A 195 -0.93 -18.00 4.42
C ILE A 195 -0.55 -19.01 5.53
N PRO A 196 -0.83 -20.32 5.40
CA PRO A 196 -0.42 -21.30 6.40
C PRO A 196 1.10 -21.55 6.47
N ILE A 197 1.91 -21.08 5.52
CA ILE A 197 3.38 -21.06 5.65
C ILE A 197 3.83 -19.82 6.42
N LEU A 198 3.31 -18.63 6.08
CA LEU A 198 3.61 -17.38 6.79
C LEU A 198 3.24 -17.45 8.27
N GLU A 199 2.11 -18.08 8.63
CA GLU A 199 1.68 -18.30 10.03
C GLU A 199 2.65 -19.19 10.85
N LYS A 200 3.68 -19.79 10.24
CA LYS A 200 4.73 -20.59 10.91
C LYS A 200 6.03 -19.82 11.17
N ILE A 201 6.23 -18.66 10.54
CA ILE A 201 7.49 -17.91 10.56
C ILE A 201 7.54 -17.04 11.83
N ASP A 202 8.63 -17.17 12.59
CA ASP A 202 8.89 -16.29 13.73
C ASP A 202 9.68 -15.04 13.27
N PHE A 203 8.93 -14.09 12.69
CA PHE A 203 9.45 -12.80 12.21
C PHE A 203 10.10 -11.97 13.32
N ALA A 204 9.67 -12.14 14.58
CA ALA A 204 10.29 -11.45 15.72
C ALA A 204 11.72 -11.96 15.94
N SER A 205 11.95 -13.27 15.91
CA SER A 205 13.32 -13.84 15.94
C SER A 205 14.17 -13.42 14.72
N LEU A 206 13.57 -13.23 13.55
CA LEU A 206 14.27 -12.76 12.34
C LEU A 206 14.73 -11.31 12.45
N MET A 207 13.84 -10.39 12.82
CA MET A 207 14.18 -8.97 12.96
C MET A 207 15.09 -8.71 14.17
N TYR A 208 14.99 -9.51 15.24
CA TYR A 208 15.96 -9.47 16.33
C TYR A 208 17.36 -9.96 15.91
N ALA A 209 17.44 -10.93 14.99
CA ALA A 209 18.71 -11.32 14.38
C ALA A 209 19.28 -10.19 13.48
N ALA A 210 18.41 -9.50 12.71
CA ALA A 210 18.80 -8.34 11.92
C ALA A 210 19.41 -7.23 12.80
N ASN A 211 18.78 -6.88 13.92
CA ASN A 211 19.28 -5.89 14.88
C ASN A 211 20.65 -6.27 15.49
N ILE A 212 20.89 -7.56 15.78
CA ILE A 212 22.21 -8.06 16.24
C ILE A 212 23.27 -7.92 15.13
N SER A 213 22.91 -8.24 13.89
CA SER A 213 23.79 -8.07 12.74
C SER A 213 24.14 -6.60 12.51
N GLN A 214 23.15 -5.71 12.56
CA GLN A 214 23.32 -4.27 12.35
C GLN A 214 24.32 -3.70 13.36
N LYS A 215 24.08 -3.89 14.67
CA LYS A 215 24.97 -3.40 15.73
C LYS A 215 26.40 -3.94 15.65
N GLY A 216 26.59 -5.15 15.12
CA GLY A 216 27.92 -5.70 14.87
C GLY A 216 28.60 -5.10 13.63
N PHE A 217 27.82 -4.73 12.61
CA PHE A 217 28.30 -3.99 11.45
C PHE A 217 28.65 -2.55 11.81
N ASP A 218 27.77 -1.84 12.52
CA ASP A 218 27.99 -0.48 13.03
C ASP A 218 29.28 -0.40 13.86
N PHE A 219 29.46 -1.36 14.78
CA PHE A 219 30.68 -1.45 15.58
C PHE A 219 31.92 -1.74 14.72
N LEU A 220 31.82 -2.57 13.68
CA LEU A 220 32.92 -2.80 12.74
C LEU A 220 33.30 -1.50 12.03
N MET A 221 32.34 -0.80 11.42
CA MET A 221 32.54 0.44 10.67
C MET A 221 33.22 1.51 11.53
N GLN A 222 32.73 1.74 12.74
CA GLN A 222 33.33 2.67 13.72
C GLN A 222 34.80 2.33 14.08
N ASN A 223 35.23 1.08 13.87
CA ASN A 223 36.58 0.59 14.19
C ASN A 223 37.42 0.22 12.96
N LEU A 224 36.93 0.37 11.72
CA LEU A 224 37.77 0.22 10.52
C LEU A 224 38.92 1.25 10.45
N PRO A 225 38.74 2.54 10.81
CA PRO A 225 39.81 3.55 10.72
C PRO A 225 41.05 3.31 11.61
N ILE A 226 41.02 2.35 12.55
CA ILE A 226 42.21 1.95 13.33
C ILE A 226 42.98 0.77 12.73
N ILE A 227 42.51 0.21 11.61
CA ILE A 227 43.17 -0.85 10.85
C ILE A 227 43.83 -0.24 9.60
N THR A 228 45.03 -0.72 9.24
CA THR A 228 45.71 -0.32 8.01
C THR A 228 45.69 -1.46 7.00
N PHE A 229 45.26 -1.15 5.78
CA PHE A 229 45.12 -2.10 4.68
C PHE A 229 46.21 -1.87 3.62
N ASP A 230 47.35 -2.56 3.76
CA ASP A 230 48.47 -2.55 2.79
C ASP A 230 48.55 -3.85 1.97
N ASN A 231 47.39 -4.49 1.77
CA ASN A 231 47.25 -5.80 1.12
C ASN A 231 47.72 -5.77 -0.33
N ASP A 232 48.86 -6.41 -0.61
CA ASP A 232 49.36 -6.56 -1.98
C ASP A 232 48.57 -7.62 -2.80
N LYS A 233 47.64 -8.36 -2.18
CA LYS A 233 46.74 -9.37 -2.76
C LYS A 233 45.49 -9.54 -1.90
N LYS A 234 44.33 -9.79 -2.53
CA LYS A 234 43.08 -10.13 -1.81
C LYS A 234 43.32 -11.21 -0.76
N LEU A 235 42.92 -10.94 0.49
CA LEU A 235 42.92 -11.91 1.56
C LEU A 235 41.64 -12.74 1.47
N LEU A 236 41.77 -14.07 1.56
CA LEU A 236 40.63 -14.98 1.49
C LEU A 236 40.52 -15.82 2.77
N HIS A 237 39.28 -16.08 3.17
CA HIS A 237 38.92 -16.98 4.27
C HIS A 237 37.66 -17.77 3.89
N ASP A 238 37.60 -19.04 4.31
CA ASP A 238 36.58 -20.01 3.92
C ASP A 238 35.75 -20.33 5.15
N SER A 239 34.68 -19.55 5.38
CA SER A 239 33.78 -19.68 6.53
C SER A 239 32.68 -20.69 6.24
N HIS A 240 32.07 -21.24 7.28
CA HIS A 240 30.86 -22.05 7.15
C HIS A 240 29.62 -21.24 6.72
N PHE A 241 29.66 -19.91 6.82
CA PHE A 241 28.68 -18.99 6.23
C PHE A 241 28.99 -18.63 4.76
N GLY A 242 30.13 -19.07 4.22
CA GLY A 242 30.57 -18.85 2.83
C GLY A 242 31.97 -18.22 2.71
N MET A 243 32.37 -17.92 1.47
CA MET A 243 33.69 -17.33 1.20
C MET A 243 33.73 -15.86 1.63
N MET A 244 34.82 -15.46 2.28
CA MET A 244 35.06 -14.08 2.73
C MET A 244 36.30 -13.50 2.02
N CYS A 245 36.26 -12.20 1.74
CA CYS A 245 37.33 -11.48 1.06
C CYS A 245 37.65 -10.13 1.74
N ILE A 246 38.92 -9.75 1.72
CA ILE A 246 39.36 -8.36 1.93
C ILE A 246 40.21 -7.98 0.72
N GLY A 247 39.95 -6.80 0.14
CA GLY A 247 40.54 -6.29 -1.09
C GLY A 247 42.03 -5.94 -1.05
N THR A 248 42.50 -5.35 -2.14
CA THR A 248 43.80 -4.65 -2.22
C THR A 248 43.59 -3.13 -2.25
N SER A 249 44.64 -2.34 -2.36
CA SER A 249 44.53 -0.89 -2.59
C SER A 249 44.70 -0.53 -4.07
N ARG A 250 43.99 -1.27 -4.94
CA ARG A 250 44.07 -1.23 -6.41
C ARG A 250 42.81 -1.87 -7.01
N SER A 251 42.29 -1.26 -8.08
CA SER A 251 41.25 -1.79 -8.97
C SER A 251 41.33 -3.30 -9.16
N ASP A 252 40.37 -4.00 -8.59
CA ASP A 252 40.33 -5.42 -8.36
C ASP A 252 38.99 -6.00 -8.87
N MET A 253 38.89 -7.34 -8.98
CA MET A 253 37.73 -8.00 -9.60
C MET A 253 37.02 -8.92 -8.60
N TYR A 254 35.69 -8.81 -8.51
CA TYR A 254 34.85 -9.64 -7.63
C TYR A 254 33.95 -10.56 -8.48
N GLU A 255 34.53 -11.63 -9.05
CA GLU A 255 33.88 -12.60 -9.95
C GLU A 255 33.30 -13.87 -9.24
N LYS A 256 33.20 -13.86 -7.90
CA LYS A 256 32.66 -14.98 -7.11
C LYS A 256 31.69 -14.47 -6.06
N GLN A 257 30.67 -15.26 -5.73
CA GLN A 257 29.83 -14.99 -4.58
C GLN A 257 30.69 -15.04 -3.30
N TYR A 258 30.67 -13.95 -2.54
CA TYR A 258 31.27 -13.82 -1.23
C TYR A 258 30.17 -13.46 -0.23
N SER A 259 30.26 -13.97 1.00
CA SER A 259 29.37 -13.55 2.09
C SER A 259 29.92 -12.30 2.77
N PHE A 260 31.25 -12.12 2.82
CA PHE A 260 31.86 -10.89 3.31
C PHE A 260 32.83 -10.31 2.27
N ILE A 261 32.69 -9.03 1.98
CA ILE A 261 33.69 -8.22 1.28
C ILE A 261 34.01 -7.00 2.14
N LEU A 262 35.28 -6.66 2.24
CA LEU A 262 35.75 -5.32 2.61
C LEU A 262 36.78 -4.91 1.54
N ASP A 263 36.45 -3.98 0.64
CA ASP A 263 37.46 -3.37 -0.21
C ASP A 263 38.06 -2.11 0.45
N PRO A 264 39.39 -1.98 0.57
CA PRO A 264 40.01 -0.79 1.14
C PRO A 264 40.16 0.42 0.22
N SER A 265 40.21 0.23 -1.11
CA SER A 265 40.22 1.30 -2.13
C SER A 265 40.49 0.73 -3.53
N GLY A 266 39.66 1.11 -4.50
CA GLY A 266 39.72 0.61 -5.86
C GLY A 266 39.15 1.54 -6.94
N ASN A 267 38.77 0.87 -8.02
CA ASN A 267 37.82 1.28 -9.07
C ASN A 267 37.41 -0.10 -9.60
N ASP A 268 36.65 -0.84 -8.80
CA ASP A 268 36.47 -2.28 -8.86
C ASP A 268 35.27 -2.70 -9.73
N MET A 269 35.07 -4.02 -9.80
CA MET A 269 34.02 -4.63 -10.60
C MET A 269 33.37 -5.78 -9.83
N PHE A 270 32.20 -5.49 -9.25
CA PHE A 270 31.36 -6.43 -8.52
C PHE A 270 30.42 -7.15 -9.50
N ALA A 271 31.01 -8.11 -10.23
CA ALA A 271 30.33 -8.93 -11.24
C ALA A 271 29.70 -10.23 -10.70
N ALA A 272 29.85 -10.51 -9.41
CA ALA A 272 29.30 -11.68 -8.74
C ALA A 272 27.84 -11.52 -8.30
N PRO A 273 27.14 -12.61 -7.98
CA PRO A 273 25.90 -12.54 -7.20
C PRO A 273 26.19 -12.01 -5.79
N ILE A 274 25.56 -10.89 -5.44
CA ILE A 274 25.47 -10.34 -4.08
C ILE A 274 24.05 -10.63 -3.59
N LYS A 275 23.88 -11.75 -2.89
CA LYS A 275 22.57 -12.18 -2.39
C LYS A 275 22.65 -13.16 -1.23
N THR A 276 21.58 -13.22 -0.43
CA THR A 276 21.37 -14.30 0.54
C THR A 276 20.54 -15.45 -0.05
N ASP A 277 20.73 -16.64 0.50
CA ASP A 277 19.90 -17.82 0.25
C ASP A 277 19.87 -18.74 1.49
N TRP A 278 19.18 -19.89 1.40
CA TRP A 278 19.04 -20.84 2.53
C TRP A 278 20.36 -21.50 3.01
N ALA A 279 21.45 -21.39 2.26
CA ALA A 279 22.80 -21.85 2.61
C ALA A 279 23.75 -20.68 2.92
N HIS A 280 23.54 -19.51 2.33
CA HIS A 280 24.27 -18.26 2.58
C HIS A 280 23.30 -17.23 3.20
N PRO A 281 22.94 -17.36 4.49
CA PRO A 281 21.85 -16.57 5.08
C PRO A 281 22.22 -15.10 5.31
N PHE A 282 23.51 -14.77 5.33
CA PHE A 282 24.04 -13.45 5.65
C PHE A 282 25.00 -12.98 4.56
N TYR A 283 24.98 -11.68 4.24
CA TYR A 283 26.14 -11.02 3.65
C TYR A 283 26.40 -9.65 4.28
N TRP A 284 27.68 -9.27 4.37
CA TRP A 284 28.16 -7.93 4.69
C TRP A 284 29.07 -7.47 3.56
N ILE A 285 28.88 -6.26 3.05
CA ILE A 285 29.82 -5.59 2.13
C ILE A 285 30.22 -4.26 2.74
N VAL A 286 31.51 -3.95 2.67
CA VAL A 286 32.05 -2.62 2.89
C VAL A 286 32.90 -2.31 1.67
N ASP A 287 32.59 -1.24 0.96
CA ASP A 287 33.58 -0.53 0.16
C ASP A 287 34.00 0.74 0.92
N MET A 288 35.11 1.35 0.54
CA MET A 288 35.79 2.38 1.32
C MET A 288 36.33 3.56 0.50
N GLN A 289 36.43 3.46 -0.83
CA GLN A 289 36.98 4.49 -1.73
C GLN A 289 37.03 3.99 -3.18
N GLY A 290 36.26 4.59 -4.08
CA GLY A 290 36.36 4.26 -5.51
C GLY A 290 35.71 5.23 -6.49
N ASP A 291 35.45 4.68 -7.67
CA ASP A 291 34.37 5.06 -8.60
C ASP A 291 34.04 3.72 -9.28
N ASP A 292 32.98 3.07 -8.82
CA ASP A 292 32.90 1.63 -8.79
C ASP A 292 31.71 1.06 -9.59
N THR A 293 31.68 -0.26 -9.81
CA THR A 293 30.64 -0.85 -10.66
C THR A 293 30.10 -2.17 -10.13
N TYR A 294 28.88 -2.09 -9.63
CA TYR A 294 28.06 -3.19 -9.14
C TYR A 294 27.14 -3.67 -10.25
N ARG A 295 27.44 -4.82 -10.87
CA ARG A 295 26.73 -5.23 -12.10
C ARG A 295 26.45 -6.72 -12.20
N ASN A 296 25.16 -7.08 -12.28
CA ASN A 296 24.73 -8.44 -12.60
C ASN A 296 23.46 -8.45 -13.48
N ASP A 297 23.52 -9.05 -14.66
CA ASP A 297 22.44 -9.09 -15.67
C ASP A 297 21.52 -10.31 -15.53
N MET A 298 21.34 -10.78 -14.28
CA MET A 298 20.51 -11.93 -13.94
C MET A 298 19.54 -11.57 -12.82
N ILE A 299 18.26 -11.87 -13.03
CA ILE A 299 17.15 -11.75 -12.06
C ILE A 299 17.60 -12.15 -10.64
N GLY A 300 17.51 -11.19 -9.71
CA GLY A 300 17.73 -11.38 -8.29
C GLY A 300 19.15 -11.73 -7.86
N ASN A 301 20.18 -11.27 -8.60
CA ASN A 301 21.59 -11.46 -8.24
C ASN A 301 22.31 -10.24 -7.64
N LEU A 302 21.76 -9.01 -7.68
CA LEU A 302 22.47 -7.82 -7.20
C LEU A 302 21.77 -7.21 -5.97
N PHE A 303 22.47 -7.16 -4.84
CA PHE A 303 21.95 -6.73 -3.53
C PHE A 303 20.54 -7.28 -3.20
N ARG A 304 20.36 -8.60 -3.31
CA ARG A 304 19.06 -9.24 -3.01
C ARG A 304 19.09 -10.08 -1.74
N VAL A 305 18.24 -9.74 -0.79
CA VAL A 305 18.04 -10.55 0.41
C VAL A 305 16.83 -11.45 0.21
N PHE A 306 17.06 -12.75 0.05
CA PHE A 306 16.02 -13.78 0.17
C PHE A 306 16.24 -14.59 1.46
N ALA A 307 15.24 -14.57 2.35
CA ALA A 307 15.20 -15.35 3.58
C ALA A 307 16.47 -15.20 4.46
N GLY A 308 17.00 -13.97 4.59
CA GLY A 308 18.33 -13.69 5.14
C GLY A 308 18.50 -12.28 5.70
N ILE A 309 19.74 -11.87 5.91
CA ILE A 309 20.17 -10.52 6.30
C ILE A 309 21.30 -10.06 5.36
N GLY A 310 21.10 -8.95 4.65
CA GLY A 310 22.13 -8.30 3.85
C GLY A 310 22.43 -6.92 4.43
N ILE A 311 23.71 -6.58 4.53
CA ILE A 311 24.15 -5.22 4.83
C ILE A 311 25.25 -4.85 3.83
N SER A 312 25.16 -3.67 3.24
CA SER A 312 26.21 -3.08 2.42
C SER A 312 26.38 -1.60 2.75
N CYS A 313 27.62 -1.14 2.77
CA CYS A 313 27.98 0.26 2.90
C CYS A 313 29.09 0.58 1.88
N ASP A 314 28.93 1.61 1.04
CA ASP A 314 30.09 2.36 0.55
C ASP A 314 30.37 3.56 1.48
N ILE A 315 31.53 4.20 1.34
CA ILE A 315 31.95 5.35 2.13
C ILE A 315 32.28 6.59 1.27
N THR A 316 32.80 6.41 0.04
CA THR A 316 33.04 7.48 -0.96
C THR A 316 33.20 6.88 -2.36
N GLY A 317 32.33 7.26 -3.30
CA GLY A 317 32.27 6.70 -4.66
C GLY A 317 31.84 7.70 -5.74
N ASN A 318 31.52 7.17 -6.92
CA ASN A 318 30.66 7.75 -7.96
C ASN A 318 30.15 6.53 -8.76
N ASP A 319 29.34 5.70 -8.11
CA ASP A 319 29.22 4.29 -8.42
C ASP A 319 28.03 3.97 -9.32
N VAL A 320 28.07 2.76 -9.88
CA VAL A 320 27.10 2.32 -10.91
C VAL A 320 26.50 0.98 -10.54
N TYR A 321 25.35 1.03 -9.88
CA TYR A 321 24.54 -0.10 -9.41
C TYR A 321 23.57 -0.57 -10.51
N VAL A 322 24.05 -1.38 -11.47
CA VAL A 322 23.27 -1.86 -12.63
C VAL A 322 22.90 -3.33 -12.49
N GLY A 323 21.69 -3.60 -11.99
CA GLY A 323 21.15 -4.94 -11.86
C GLY A 323 19.96 -5.22 -12.76
N ASP A 324 19.28 -6.33 -12.48
CA ASP A 324 18.07 -6.79 -13.17
C ASP A 324 16.85 -6.68 -12.21
N ASP A 325 15.74 -7.38 -12.47
CA ASP A 325 14.62 -7.53 -11.55
C ASP A 325 15.10 -8.00 -10.15
N TYR A 326 14.48 -7.48 -9.10
CA TYR A 326 14.80 -7.69 -7.67
C TYR A 326 16.18 -7.18 -7.22
N THR A 327 16.74 -6.18 -7.89
CA THR A 327 17.98 -5.49 -7.46
C THR A 327 17.74 -4.57 -6.26
N LEU A 328 18.62 -4.55 -5.25
CA LEU A 328 18.44 -3.76 -4.03
C LEU A 328 17.06 -4.02 -3.38
N SER A 329 16.75 -5.31 -3.14
CA SER A 329 15.44 -5.78 -2.66
C SER A 329 15.52 -6.77 -1.51
N SER A 330 14.47 -6.83 -0.67
CA SER A 330 14.33 -7.85 0.38
C SER A 330 13.01 -8.63 0.29
N PHE A 331 13.13 -9.96 0.43
CA PHE A 331 12.02 -10.90 0.52
C PHE A 331 12.26 -11.83 1.72
N LEU A 332 11.37 -11.79 2.73
CA LEU A 332 11.53 -12.54 3.98
C LEU A 332 12.83 -12.26 4.73
N GLY A 333 13.32 -11.02 4.74
CA GLY A 333 14.60 -10.67 5.33
C GLY A 333 14.75 -9.20 5.72
N TYR A 334 15.98 -8.81 6.00
CA TYR A 334 16.40 -7.43 6.19
C TYR A 334 17.51 -7.08 5.19
N LEU A 335 17.37 -5.96 4.50
CA LEU A 335 18.44 -5.34 3.73
C LEU A 335 18.70 -3.92 4.28
N LEU A 336 19.97 -3.60 4.50
CA LEU A 336 20.49 -2.23 4.45
C LEU A 336 21.46 -2.14 3.26
N ALA A 337 21.23 -1.17 2.39
CA ALA A 337 22.25 -0.58 1.55
C ALA A 337 22.42 0.88 2.01
N HIS A 338 23.66 1.29 2.26
CA HIS A 338 24.02 2.62 2.72
C HIS A 338 25.10 3.15 1.78
N ASP A 339 24.86 4.27 1.12
CA ASP A 339 25.87 5.05 0.43
C ASP A 339 26.08 6.37 1.18
N MET A 340 27.28 6.93 1.10
CA MET A 340 27.72 7.99 2.00
C MET A 340 28.25 9.25 1.32
N ASP A 341 28.81 9.20 0.10
CA ASP A 341 29.44 10.37 -0.56
C ASP A 341 29.70 10.08 -2.06
N GLY A 342 28.78 10.45 -2.96
CA GLY A 342 28.77 9.99 -4.34
C GLY A 342 28.24 10.96 -5.41
N ASN A 343 27.94 10.41 -6.59
CA ASN A 343 27.11 10.93 -7.71
C ASN A 343 26.66 9.70 -8.53
N ASP A 344 25.57 9.06 -8.13
CA ASP A 344 25.40 7.61 -8.22
C ASP A 344 24.25 7.16 -9.12
N ILE A 345 24.33 5.92 -9.61
CA ILE A 345 23.40 5.39 -10.62
C ILE A 345 22.80 4.06 -10.19
N TYR A 346 21.61 4.14 -9.59
CA TYR A 346 20.79 3.00 -9.16
C TYR A 346 19.84 2.56 -10.27
N ASN A 347 20.17 1.47 -10.98
CA ASN A 347 19.36 0.93 -12.07
C ASN A 347 18.89 -0.50 -11.78
N GLY A 348 17.58 -0.69 -11.66
CA GLY A 348 16.95 -1.97 -11.35
C GLY A 348 15.73 -2.27 -12.22
N GLY A 349 15.38 -3.55 -12.31
CA GLY A 349 14.24 -4.03 -13.10
C GLY A 349 12.89 -3.86 -12.41
N LEU A 350 12.16 -4.96 -12.31
CA LEU A 350 10.92 -5.11 -11.55
C LEU A 350 11.25 -5.37 -10.07
N ASN A 351 10.50 -4.75 -9.16
CA ASN A 351 10.60 -4.94 -7.72
C ASN A 351 12.00 -4.65 -7.12
N SER A 352 12.57 -3.50 -7.48
CA SER A 352 13.95 -3.09 -7.18
C SER A 352 14.05 -1.74 -6.48
N ILE A 353 15.22 -1.41 -5.88
CA ILE A 353 15.52 -0.11 -5.23
C ILE A 353 14.59 0.13 -4.03
N ALA A 354 15.10 -0.13 -2.81
CA ALA A 354 14.33 -0.06 -1.56
C ALA A 354 13.05 -0.95 -1.52
N ALA A 355 12.89 -1.88 -2.45
CA ALA A 355 11.70 -2.74 -2.54
C ALA A 355 11.71 -3.86 -1.49
N ALA A 356 10.60 -4.07 -0.78
CA ALA A 356 10.47 -5.05 0.29
C ALA A 356 9.20 -5.92 0.18
N THR A 357 9.25 -7.17 0.65
CA THR A 357 8.08 -8.05 0.82
C THR A 357 8.30 -9.06 1.95
N PHE A 358 7.35 -9.15 2.90
CA PHE A 358 7.49 -9.90 4.16
C PHE A 358 8.78 -9.60 4.96
N GLY A 359 9.28 -8.36 4.89
CA GLY A 359 10.60 -7.98 5.41
C GLY A 359 10.82 -6.47 5.42
N LEU A 360 12.03 -6.05 5.77
CA LEU A 360 12.45 -4.65 5.80
C LEU A 360 13.54 -4.42 4.74
N ASN A 361 13.50 -3.30 4.04
CA ASN A 361 14.56 -2.85 3.16
C ASN A 361 14.81 -1.35 3.40
N LEU A 362 16.07 -0.99 3.64
CA LEU A 362 16.54 0.38 3.76
C LEU A 362 17.59 0.60 2.65
N LEU A 363 17.35 1.56 1.77
CA LEU A 363 18.38 2.23 0.98
C LEU A 363 18.51 3.63 1.57
N ILE A 364 19.70 3.95 2.07
CA ILE A 364 20.06 5.26 2.60
C ILE A 364 21.20 5.77 1.70
N ASP A 365 21.01 6.90 1.04
CA ASP A 365 22.09 7.66 0.43
C ASP A 365 22.27 8.95 1.24
N GLU A 366 23.49 9.32 1.62
CA GLU A 366 23.71 10.55 2.39
C GLU A 366 23.93 11.78 1.51
N LYS A 367 24.65 11.68 0.38
CA LYS A 367 25.06 12.85 -0.42
C LYS A 367 25.43 12.49 -1.86
N GLY A 368 24.80 13.15 -2.84
CA GLY A 368 25.25 13.10 -4.23
C GLY A 368 24.55 14.07 -5.18
N CYS A 369 24.11 13.54 -6.33
CA CYS A 369 23.32 14.15 -7.40
C CYS A 369 22.83 13.01 -8.32
N ASP A 370 21.87 12.24 -7.84
CA ASP A 370 21.81 10.79 -8.04
C ASP A 370 20.66 10.35 -8.95
N HIS A 371 20.80 9.19 -9.56
CA HIS A 371 19.84 8.68 -10.53
C HIS A 371 19.28 7.30 -10.17
N TYR A 372 18.06 7.32 -9.65
CA TYR A 372 17.26 6.15 -9.38
C TYR A 372 16.37 5.80 -10.58
N SER A 373 16.35 4.52 -10.94
CA SER A 373 15.61 4.03 -12.11
C SER A 373 15.07 2.61 -11.89
N THR A 374 13.75 2.49 -11.81
CA THR A 374 13.02 1.21 -11.68
C THR A 374 11.94 1.04 -12.76
N THR A 375 11.62 -0.19 -13.13
CA THR A 375 10.62 -0.47 -14.16
C THR A 375 9.19 -0.63 -13.64
N GLU A 376 9.01 -1.17 -12.42
CA GLU A 376 7.75 -1.23 -11.66
C GLU A 376 8.05 -1.76 -10.22
N LEU A 377 7.23 -1.43 -9.23
CA LEU A 377 7.30 -1.93 -7.83
C LEU A 377 8.59 -1.55 -7.06
N GLY A 378 9.13 -0.35 -7.26
CA GLY A 378 10.40 0.11 -6.69
C GLY A 378 10.36 1.48 -6.02
N GLU A 379 11.53 2.05 -5.72
CA GLU A 379 11.70 3.37 -5.11
C GLU A 379 10.84 3.52 -3.83
N GLY A 380 11.19 2.75 -2.79
CA GLY A 380 10.44 2.73 -1.53
C GLY A 380 9.14 1.91 -1.60
N PHE A 381 9.17 0.75 -2.29
CA PHE A 381 8.02 -0.15 -2.41
C PHE A 381 7.89 -1.15 -1.25
N ALA A 382 6.67 -1.37 -0.75
CA ALA A 382 6.39 -2.37 0.28
C ALA A 382 5.17 -3.26 -0.03
N GLY A 383 5.46 -4.54 -0.25
CA GLY A 383 4.48 -5.62 -0.30
C GLY A 383 3.93 -6.04 1.07
N PRO A 384 3.15 -7.13 1.16
CA PRO A 384 2.58 -7.64 2.40
C PRO A 384 3.57 -7.82 3.55
N LEU A 385 3.21 -7.38 4.76
CA LEU A 385 4.06 -7.42 5.97
C LEU A 385 5.47 -6.86 5.75
N ALA A 386 5.60 -5.77 4.98
CA ALA A 386 6.88 -5.18 4.68
C ALA A 386 6.92 -3.67 4.93
N ALA A 387 8.13 -3.14 5.04
CA ALA A 387 8.42 -1.74 4.81
C ALA A 387 9.64 -1.60 3.91
N GLY A 388 9.57 -0.67 2.98
CA GLY A 388 10.65 -0.34 2.04
C GLY A 388 10.90 1.15 2.12
N PHE A 389 12.15 1.52 2.42
CA PHE A 389 12.60 2.88 2.63
C PHE A 389 13.66 3.24 1.58
N LEU A 390 13.38 4.28 0.80
CA LEU A 390 14.40 5.09 0.17
C LEU A 390 14.55 6.36 1.03
N ILE A 391 15.76 6.64 1.48
CA ILE A 391 16.14 7.83 2.26
C ILE A 391 17.29 8.47 1.49
N ASP A 392 17.09 9.68 0.99
CA ASP A 392 18.13 10.54 0.43
C ASP A 392 18.30 11.78 1.34
N THR A 393 19.48 12.42 1.34
CA THR A 393 19.77 13.49 2.34
C THR A 393 20.50 14.75 1.87
N GLU A 394 21.25 14.76 0.76
CA GLU A 394 21.77 15.99 0.12
C GLU A 394 22.00 15.76 -1.39
N GLY A 395 21.18 16.32 -2.28
CA GLY A 395 21.34 16.10 -3.73
C GLY A 395 20.71 17.12 -4.67
N SER A 396 20.30 16.65 -5.85
CA SER A 396 19.49 17.32 -6.88
C SER A 396 19.07 16.29 -7.95
N ASP A 397 18.11 15.44 -7.61
CA ASP A 397 18.12 14.02 -7.96
C ASP A 397 17.02 13.61 -8.95
N MET A 398 17.16 12.42 -9.55
CA MET A 398 16.24 11.96 -10.58
C MET A 398 15.70 10.56 -10.30
N TYR A 399 14.46 10.53 -9.81
CA TYR A 399 13.68 9.34 -9.50
C TYR A 399 12.78 8.92 -10.68
N TYR A 400 13.13 7.83 -11.38
CA TYR A 400 12.43 7.37 -12.59
C TYR A 400 11.75 6.01 -12.40
N ALA A 401 10.41 6.02 -12.31
CA ALA A 401 9.61 4.80 -12.20
C ALA A 401 8.71 4.55 -13.43
N GLY A 402 9.02 3.50 -14.20
CA GLY A 402 8.13 2.94 -15.21
C GLY A 402 8.81 2.50 -16.51
N GLY A 403 8.17 2.77 -17.66
CA GLY A 403 8.77 2.59 -18.99
C GLY A 403 8.77 1.16 -19.57
N LYS A 404 8.49 0.13 -18.77
CA LYS A 404 8.45 -1.29 -19.23
C LYS A 404 7.03 -1.80 -19.48
N TYR A 405 6.17 -1.81 -18.46
CA TYR A 405 4.84 -2.44 -18.54
C TYR A 405 3.71 -1.42 -18.75
N LEU A 406 2.77 -1.70 -19.65
CA LEU A 406 1.66 -0.81 -19.99
C LEU A 406 0.46 -0.99 -19.06
N HIS A 407 -0.28 0.09 -18.79
CA HIS A 407 -1.51 0.05 -17.98
C HIS A 407 -2.74 -0.41 -18.79
N VAL A 408 -2.62 -1.54 -19.49
CA VAL A 408 -3.70 -2.14 -20.29
C VAL A 408 -4.78 -2.74 -19.37
N PRO A 409 -6.09 -2.56 -19.64
CA PRO A 409 -6.71 -1.85 -20.77
C PRO A 409 -7.10 -0.39 -20.44
N LEU A 410 -6.71 0.14 -19.28
CA LEU A 410 -7.21 1.40 -18.73
C LEU A 410 -6.53 2.63 -19.33
N ALA A 411 -5.20 2.67 -19.32
CA ALA A 411 -4.38 3.67 -19.99
C ALA A 411 -3.39 2.95 -20.93
N PRO A 412 -3.87 2.42 -22.08
CA PRO A 412 -3.10 1.51 -22.94
C PRO A 412 -1.96 2.18 -23.74
N PHE A 413 -1.65 3.44 -23.45
CA PHE A 413 -0.54 4.21 -24.03
C PHE A 413 0.42 4.75 -22.95
N ASP A 414 0.17 4.42 -21.68
CA ASP A 414 0.92 4.88 -20.52
C ASP A 414 1.42 3.67 -19.72
N HIS A 415 2.54 3.82 -19.02
CA HIS A 415 3.14 2.76 -18.23
C HIS A 415 2.56 2.71 -16.81
N ARG A 416 2.73 1.57 -16.14
CA ARG A 416 2.56 1.45 -14.70
C ARG A 416 3.89 1.76 -13.99
N ALA A 417 3.80 2.16 -12.74
CA ALA A 417 4.94 2.38 -11.85
C ALA A 417 4.79 1.59 -10.55
N LEU A 418 3.70 1.81 -9.79
CA LEU A 418 3.52 1.20 -8.46
C LEU A 418 4.75 1.42 -7.55
N SER A 419 5.34 2.62 -7.63
CA SER A 419 6.65 3.00 -7.06
C SER A 419 6.59 4.40 -6.41
N GLN A 420 7.72 4.86 -5.85
CA GLN A 420 7.89 6.18 -5.23
C GLN A 420 7.04 6.30 -3.97
N GLY A 421 7.50 5.65 -2.90
CA GLY A 421 6.81 5.53 -1.61
C GLY A 421 5.51 4.74 -1.72
N PHE A 422 5.56 3.48 -2.19
CA PHE A 422 4.36 2.73 -2.58
C PHE A 422 4.02 1.53 -1.68
N GLY A 423 2.79 1.46 -1.15
CA GLY A 423 2.31 0.31 -0.38
C GLY A 423 1.34 -0.60 -1.15
N PHE A 424 1.61 -1.91 -1.25
CA PHE A 424 0.77 -2.86 -2.00
C PHE A 424 0.35 -4.10 -1.20
N GLY A 425 -0.95 -4.39 -1.14
CA GLY A 425 -1.52 -5.64 -0.60
C GLY A 425 -2.13 -6.57 -1.66
N VAL A 426 -1.86 -7.87 -1.53
CA VAL A 426 -2.27 -8.89 -2.50
C VAL A 426 -3.76 -9.22 -2.31
N ARG A 427 -4.59 -8.44 -2.99
CA ARG A 427 -6.07 -8.51 -2.94
C ARG A 427 -6.60 -9.85 -3.46
N PRO A 428 -7.56 -10.50 -2.77
CA PRO A 428 -8.21 -10.09 -1.51
C PRO A 428 -7.56 -10.66 -0.24
N TYR A 429 -6.45 -11.39 -0.35
CA TYR A 429 -5.98 -12.34 0.66
C TYR A 429 -5.04 -11.75 1.71
N LEU A 430 -4.10 -10.90 1.31
CA LEU A 430 -3.10 -10.30 2.19
C LEU A 430 -3.34 -8.78 2.30
N GLY A 431 -3.13 -8.21 3.49
CA GLY A 431 -2.84 -6.78 3.62
C GLY A 431 -1.46 -6.46 3.04
N GLY A 432 -1.18 -5.19 2.77
CA GLY A 432 0.09 -4.73 2.23
C GLY A 432 1.10 -4.30 3.29
N GLY A 433 2.07 -3.52 2.85
CA GLY A 433 3.12 -2.94 3.68
C GLY A 433 3.00 -1.42 3.82
N ILE A 434 4.15 -0.81 4.12
CA ILE A 434 4.34 0.64 4.25
C ILE A 434 5.52 1.03 3.35
N GLY A 435 5.23 1.61 2.19
CA GLY A 435 6.26 2.14 1.31
C GLY A 435 6.58 3.57 1.72
N VAL A 436 7.86 3.88 1.92
CA VAL A 436 8.33 5.19 2.33
C VAL A 436 9.44 5.64 1.40
N MET A 437 9.35 6.90 1.00
CA MET A 437 10.42 7.64 0.38
C MET A 437 10.58 8.95 1.18
N TYR A 438 11.81 9.29 1.51
CA TYR A 438 12.19 10.48 2.26
C TYR A 438 13.32 11.15 1.48
N ASP A 439 13.14 12.42 1.17
CA ASP A 439 14.19 13.32 0.70
C ASP A 439 14.36 14.43 1.74
N GLN A 440 15.58 14.93 1.91
CA GLN A 440 15.90 15.97 2.88
C GLN A 440 16.23 17.31 2.22
N SER A 441 16.87 17.31 1.03
CA SER A 441 17.18 18.54 0.32
C SER A 441 17.75 18.32 -1.09
N GLY A 442 17.08 18.86 -2.11
CA GLY A 442 17.59 18.89 -3.47
C GLY A 442 16.92 19.95 -4.36
N ASN A 443 16.68 19.61 -5.63
CA ASN A 443 15.83 20.31 -6.62
C ASN A 443 15.34 19.26 -7.65
N ASP A 444 14.33 18.47 -7.30
CA ASP A 444 14.31 17.04 -7.59
C ASP A 444 13.24 16.62 -8.59
N VAL A 445 13.53 15.56 -9.35
CA VAL A 445 12.75 15.17 -10.54
C VAL A 445 12.08 13.81 -10.33
N TYR A 446 10.99 13.84 -9.58
CA TYR A 446 10.07 12.72 -9.40
C TYR A 446 9.28 12.41 -10.69
N GLN A 447 9.83 11.56 -11.56
CA GLN A 447 9.16 11.11 -12.78
C GLN A 447 8.56 9.69 -12.63
N GLY A 448 7.28 9.63 -12.26
CA GLY A 448 6.50 8.41 -12.19
C GLY A 448 5.50 8.24 -13.33
N ALA A 449 4.81 7.09 -13.36
CA ALA A 449 3.82 6.73 -14.37
C ALA A 449 2.39 6.63 -13.80
N VAL A 450 1.68 5.52 -14.03
CA VAL A 450 0.40 5.22 -13.36
C VAL A 450 0.68 4.58 -11.99
N TYR A 451 -0.01 5.06 -10.95
CA TYR A 451 0.16 4.65 -9.55
C TYR A 451 1.57 4.92 -8.98
N SER A 452 2.04 6.16 -9.03
CA SER A 452 3.30 6.60 -8.41
C SER A 452 3.10 7.77 -7.45
N GLN A 453 4.09 8.01 -6.58
CA GLN A 453 4.21 9.16 -5.67
C GLN A 453 3.24 9.10 -4.48
N ALA A 454 3.68 8.44 -3.41
CA ALA A 454 2.95 8.26 -2.15
C ALA A 454 1.57 7.61 -2.31
N VAL A 455 1.49 6.53 -3.09
CA VAL A 455 0.25 5.84 -3.45
C VAL A 455 0.15 4.49 -2.76
N ALA A 456 -1.07 4.06 -2.41
CA ALA A 456 -1.26 2.76 -1.77
C ALA A 456 -2.47 1.99 -2.28
N TYR A 457 -2.33 0.66 -2.34
CA TYR A 457 -3.35 -0.29 -2.79
C TYR A 457 -3.58 -1.40 -1.74
N TRP A 458 -4.84 -1.56 -1.29
CA TRP A 458 -5.32 -2.69 -0.46
C TRP A 458 -4.61 -2.92 0.89
N TYR A 459 -5.07 -2.23 1.93
CA TYR A 459 -4.57 -2.31 3.32
C TYR A 459 -3.05 -2.11 3.42
N ALA A 460 -2.58 -1.05 2.79
CA ALA A 460 -1.19 -0.61 2.78
C ALA A 460 -1.11 0.90 3.02
N LEU A 461 0.10 1.43 3.25
CA LEU A 461 0.39 2.87 3.24
C LEU A 461 1.51 3.18 2.24
N GLY A 462 1.43 4.34 1.61
CA GLY A 462 2.46 4.90 0.74
C GLY A 462 2.73 6.34 1.15
N VAL A 463 4.00 6.69 1.34
CA VAL A 463 4.44 7.97 1.92
C VAL A 463 5.60 8.54 1.10
N ILE A 464 5.50 9.82 0.76
CA ILE A 464 6.64 10.69 0.43
C ILE A 464 6.71 11.74 1.54
N ILE A 465 7.93 11.98 2.02
CA ILE A 465 8.31 13.14 2.81
C ILE A 465 9.39 13.84 1.98
N ASP A 466 9.09 15.03 1.48
CA ASP A 466 10.09 15.99 1.03
C ASP A 466 10.20 17.12 2.05
N LYS A 467 11.31 17.86 2.01
CA LYS A 467 11.76 18.74 3.09
C LYS A 467 12.27 20.09 2.59
N THR A 468 13.09 20.16 1.54
CA THR A 468 13.47 21.42 0.88
C THR A 468 13.90 21.24 -0.58
N GLY A 469 13.24 21.87 -1.54
CA GLY A 469 13.69 21.87 -2.94
C GLY A 469 13.07 22.96 -3.82
N ASN A 470 12.84 22.64 -5.10
CA ASN A 470 12.02 23.36 -6.10
C ASN A 470 11.56 22.35 -7.17
N ASP A 471 10.56 21.52 -6.86
CA ASP A 471 10.57 20.10 -7.27
C ASP A 471 9.49 19.72 -8.30
N PHE A 472 9.80 18.71 -9.13
CA PHE A 472 9.10 18.43 -10.39
C PHE A 472 8.34 17.09 -10.40
N TYR A 473 7.34 16.99 -9.53
CA TYR A 473 6.43 15.84 -9.43
C TYR A 473 5.57 15.60 -10.69
N THR A 474 6.06 14.72 -11.58
CA THR A 474 5.39 14.33 -12.83
C THR A 474 4.83 12.91 -12.75
N ALA A 475 3.52 12.74 -12.98
CA ALA A 475 2.88 11.42 -13.02
C ALA A 475 1.61 11.36 -13.91
N VAL A 476 0.96 10.19 -14.03
CA VAL A 476 -0.08 9.92 -15.04
C VAL A 476 -1.50 9.76 -14.48
N TYR A 477 -1.72 8.81 -13.57
CA TYR A 477 -3.05 8.47 -13.02
C TYR A 477 -2.92 8.01 -11.57
N TYR A 478 -3.77 8.52 -10.68
CA TYR A 478 -3.73 8.28 -9.24
C TYR A 478 -2.46 8.72 -8.45
N PRO A 479 -1.63 9.72 -8.86
CA PRO A 479 -0.62 10.32 -7.98
C PRO A 479 -1.27 11.45 -7.15
N GLN A 480 -0.52 12.44 -6.68
CA GLN A 480 0.37 12.22 -5.55
C GLN A 480 -0.46 11.96 -4.28
N GLY A 481 0.05 11.18 -3.32
CA GLY A 481 -0.59 11.04 -2.01
C GLY A 481 -1.94 10.30 -2.00
N SER A 482 -2.16 9.39 -2.95
CA SER A 482 -3.49 8.82 -3.20
C SER A 482 -3.71 7.42 -2.58
N GLY A 483 -4.77 7.26 -1.80
CA GLY A 483 -5.17 5.95 -1.26
C GLY A 483 -6.22 5.24 -2.12
N ILE A 484 -6.05 3.93 -2.35
CA ILE A 484 -6.89 3.16 -3.27
C ILE A 484 -7.30 1.80 -2.69
N HIS A 485 -8.61 1.53 -2.69
CA HIS A 485 -9.24 0.30 -2.21
C HIS A 485 -8.79 -0.10 -0.79
N LEU A 486 -9.26 0.64 0.22
CA LEU A 486 -8.95 0.39 1.64
C LEU A 486 -7.44 0.56 1.97
N ALA A 487 -6.78 1.58 1.43
CA ALA A 487 -5.39 1.92 1.70
C ALA A 487 -5.20 3.44 1.90
N GLY A 488 -4.01 3.87 2.35
CA GLY A 488 -3.68 5.27 2.64
C GLY A 488 -2.50 5.80 1.83
N GLY A 489 -2.66 6.90 1.09
CA GLY A 489 -1.55 7.64 0.49
C GLY A 489 -1.31 8.98 1.21
N PHE A 490 -0.05 9.43 1.28
CA PHE A 490 0.33 10.69 1.92
C PHE A 490 1.60 11.29 1.30
N LEU A 491 1.50 12.36 0.52
CA LEU A 491 2.64 13.21 0.21
C LEU A 491 2.70 14.36 1.23
N TYR A 492 3.86 14.56 1.83
CA TYR A 492 4.22 15.73 2.62
C TYR A 492 5.39 16.43 1.92
N ASP A 493 5.30 17.75 1.81
CA ASP A 493 6.36 18.64 1.34
C ASP A 493 6.48 19.82 2.31
N GLU A 494 7.68 20.36 2.54
CA GLU A 494 7.91 21.41 3.55
C GLU A 494 8.46 22.76 3.03
N GLU A 495 9.28 22.84 1.97
CA GLU A 495 9.81 24.10 1.40
C GLU A 495 10.17 24.00 -0.09
N GLY A 496 9.52 24.77 -0.98
CA GLY A 496 9.98 24.90 -2.37
C GLY A 496 9.33 26.01 -3.22
N GLU A 497 9.19 25.74 -4.53
CA GLU A 497 8.37 26.48 -5.52
C GLU A 497 7.91 25.47 -6.61
N ASP A 498 6.93 24.64 -6.27
CA ASP A 498 6.90 23.24 -6.69
C ASP A 498 5.85 22.91 -7.76
N HIS A 499 6.11 21.86 -8.54
CA HIS A 499 5.50 21.65 -9.84
C HIS A 499 4.77 20.30 -9.94
N TYR A 500 3.66 20.18 -9.20
CA TYR A 500 2.79 19.01 -9.15
C TYR A 500 1.95 18.81 -10.42
N TYR A 501 2.49 18.09 -11.40
CA TYR A 501 1.80 17.74 -12.65
C TYR A 501 1.28 16.29 -12.67
N SER A 502 -0.02 16.13 -12.87
CA SER A 502 -0.63 14.84 -13.21
C SER A 502 -1.45 14.90 -14.49
N LYS A 503 -1.04 14.10 -15.47
CA LYS A 503 -1.65 14.03 -16.81
C LYS A 503 -3.16 13.77 -16.76
N HIS A 504 -3.64 12.99 -15.79
CA HIS A 504 -5.05 12.62 -15.62
C HIS A 504 -5.45 12.50 -14.14
N GLY A 505 -6.75 12.63 -13.86
CA GLY A 505 -7.33 12.40 -12.53
C GLY A 505 -7.87 10.97 -12.31
N PRO A 506 -8.15 10.55 -11.06
CA PRO A 506 -8.04 11.33 -9.83
C PRO A 506 -6.58 11.50 -9.39
N GLY A 507 -6.28 12.51 -8.57
CA GLY A 507 -4.99 12.64 -7.89
C GLY A 507 -4.90 13.76 -6.85
N GLN A 508 -3.69 14.02 -6.34
CA GLN A 508 -3.35 15.07 -5.37
C GLN A 508 -4.17 14.97 -4.07
N GLY A 509 -3.77 14.04 -3.20
CA GLY A 509 -4.46 13.71 -1.95
C GLY A 509 -5.79 12.99 -2.16
N ALA A 510 -5.99 12.32 -3.30
CA ALA A 510 -7.25 11.66 -3.63
C ALA A 510 -7.44 10.33 -2.91
N ALA A 511 -8.70 9.92 -2.68
CA ALA A 511 -9.00 8.68 -1.99
C ALA A 511 -10.16 7.92 -2.65
N HIS A 512 -9.94 6.67 -3.07
CA HIS A 512 -10.95 5.87 -3.76
C HIS A 512 -11.24 4.51 -3.07
N ASP A 513 -12.54 4.22 -2.86
CA ASP A 513 -13.08 2.97 -2.31
C ASP A 513 -12.63 2.66 -0.87
N TYR A 514 -13.28 3.32 0.11
CA TYR A 514 -12.97 3.21 1.55
C TYR A 514 -11.49 3.51 1.89
N ALA A 515 -10.85 4.38 1.13
CA ALA A 515 -9.45 4.75 1.30
C ALA A 515 -9.26 6.05 2.11
N VAL A 516 -8.00 6.43 2.30
CA VAL A 516 -7.55 7.70 2.87
C VAL A 516 -6.49 8.32 1.94
N GLY A 517 -6.55 9.62 1.66
CA GLY A 517 -5.58 10.30 0.79
C GLY A 517 -5.22 11.67 1.33
N TYR A 518 -3.94 12.04 1.22
CA TYR A 518 -3.35 13.24 1.78
C TYR A 518 -2.30 13.81 0.82
N LEU A 519 -2.40 15.10 0.51
CA LEU A 519 -1.28 15.92 0.07
C LEU A 519 -1.23 17.11 1.04
N ILE A 520 -0.08 17.35 1.64
CA ILE A 520 0.18 18.53 2.47
C ILE A 520 1.44 19.20 1.97
N ASP A 521 1.28 20.38 1.40
CA ASP A 521 2.36 21.34 1.18
C ASP A 521 2.42 22.32 2.38
N ARG A 522 3.58 22.93 2.61
CA ARG A 522 3.77 23.94 3.66
C ARG A 522 4.21 25.31 3.17
N LYS A 523 4.97 25.47 2.08
CA LYS A 523 5.63 26.75 1.71
C LYS A 523 6.11 26.75 0.25
N GLY A 524 5.54 27.62 -0.59
CA GLY A 524 6.11 27.88 -1.92
C GLY A 524 5.43 28.99 -2.72
N ASN A 525 5.21 28.73 -4.02
CA ASN A 525 4.45 29.54 -5.00
C ASN A 525 3.93 28.61 -6.13
N ASP A 526 3.06 27.67 -5.79
CA ASP A 526 3.15 26.30 -6.32
C ASP A 526 2.15 26.00 -7.44
N ILE A 527 2.49 25.05 -8.33
CA ILE A 527 1.76 24.79 -9.57
C ILE A 527 1.13 23.39 -9.57
N TYR A 528 -0.09 23.33 -9.05
CA TYR A 528 -0.92 22.12 -9.05
C TYR A 528 -1.71 21.98 -10.36
N SER A 529 -1.31 21.05 -11.23
CA SER A 529 -1.96 20.82 -12.53
C SER A 529 -2.44 19.38 -12.69
N VAL A 530 -3.76 19.17 -12.52
CA VAL A 530 -4.39 17.84 -12.59
C VAL A 530 -5.78 17.89 -13.24
N GLU A 531 -6.14 16.93 -14.09
CA GLU A 531 -7.49 16.93 -14.70
C GLU A 531 -8.61 16.91 -13.64
N GLY A 532 -8.43 16.11 -12.58
CA GLY A 532 -9.34 15.97 -11.45
C GLY A 532 -8.60 15.52 -10.18
N GLY A 533 -8.65 16.29 -9.10
CA GLY A 533 -7.84 16.04 -7.91
C GLY A 533 -8.08 17.01 -6.74
N ASN A 534 -7.01 17.30 -6.00
CA ASN A 534 -6.92 18.15 -4.81
C ASN A 534 -7.98 17.79 -3.74
N GLY A 535 -7.71 16.78 -2.92
CA GLY A 535 -8.56 16.40 -1.78
C GLY A 535 -9.83 15.65 -2.21
N LEU A 536 -9.70 14.85 -3.28
CA LEU A 536 -10.80 14.22 -4.02
C LEU A 536 -11.32 12.93 -3.35
N GLY A 537 -12.46 13.02 -2.65
CA GLY A 537 -13.06 11.92 -1.89
C GLY A 537 -14.04 11.05 -2.70
N LEU A 538 -13.69 9.81 -3.01
CA LEU A 538 -14.49 8.93 -3.87
C LEU A 538 -14.81 7.56 -3.24
N THR A 539 -16.04 7.10 -3.43
CA THR A 539 -16.51 5.76 -3.06
C THR A 539 -16.38 5.44 -1.56
N ASN A 540 -16.90 6.32 -0.70
CA ASN A 540 -16.87 6.26 0.78
C ASN A 540 -15.47 6.43 1.39
N SER A 541 -14.63 7.30 0.81
CA SER A 541 -13.27 7.57 1.31
C SER A 541 -13.18 8.90 2.06
N VAL A 542 -12.01 9.19 2.63
CA VAL A 542 -11.65 10.51 3.18
C VAL A 542 -10.44 11.02 2.43
N ALA A 543 -10.50 12.22 1.88
CA ALA A 543 -9.42 12.85 1.15
C ALA A 543 -9.13 14.24 1.71
N LEU A 544 -7.86 14.63 1.78
CA LEU A 544 -7.40 15.94 2.24
C LEU A 544 -6.30 16.46 1.32
N PHE A 545 -6.43 17.71 0.93
CA PHE A 545 -5.39 18.53 0.34
C PHE A 545 -5.24 19.77 1.22
N LEU A 546 -4.01 20.07 1.62
CA LEU A 546 -3.61 21.28 2.32
C LEU A 546 -2.48 21.95 1.54
N ASP A 547 -2.69 23.20 1.14
CA ASP A 547 -1.60 24.16 0.96
C ASP A 547 -1.60 25.10 2.18
N ALA A 548 -0.43 25.43 2.71
CA ALA A 548 -0.33 26.36 3.83
C ALA A 548 0.09 27.77 3.44
N SER A 549 0.89 27.99 2.39
CA SER A 549 1.26 29.33 1.91
C SER A 549 2.14 29.39 0.64
N GLY A 550 1.57 29.91 -0.45
CA GLY A 550 2.27 30.67 -1.49
C GLY A 550 1.37 31.70 -2.21
N ASP A 551 1.77 32.20 -3.39
CA ASP A 551 0.89 32.93 -4.35
C ASP A 551 0.51 31.97 -5.51
N ASP A 552 -0.26 30.93 -5.18
CA ASP A 552 -0.25 29.63 -5.87
C ASP A 552 -1.07 29.55 -7.17
N ARG A 553 -0.93 28.46 -7.92
CA ARG A 553 -1.62 28.25 -9.21
C ARG A 553 -2.25 26.87 -9.33
N TYR A 554 -3.58 26.87 -9.28
CA TYR A 554 -4.39 25.68 -9.48
C TYR A 554 -4.86 25.57 -10.94
N GLU A 555 -4.59 24.45 -11.60
CA GLU A 555 -5.09 24.13 -12.94
C GLU A 555 -5.94 22.85 -12.94
N ARG A 556 -6.99 22.83 -13.77
CA ARG A 556 -7.86 21.66 -13.91
C ARG A 556 -8.63 21.58 -15.22
N HIS A 557 -9.11 20.37 -15.51
CA HIS A 557 -10.00 20.09 -16.65
C HIS A 557 -11.45 19.81 -16.21
N PHE A 558 -11.66 19.01 -15.16
CA PHE A 558 -12.99 18.59 -14.68
C PHE A 558 -13.47 19.37 -13.45
N SER A 559 -14.78 19.38 -13.19
CA SER A 559 -15.32 20.04 -11.98
C SER A 559 -15.05 19.27 -10.68
N SER A 560 -14.74 17.97 -10.76
CA SER A 560 -14.40 17.11 -9.63
C SER A 560 -12.98 17.40 -9.10
N ASN A 561 -12.85 18.58 -8.50
CA ASN A 561 -11.62 19.18 -7.97
C ASN A 561 -11.92 19.93 -6.67
N TYR A 562 -10.85 20.33 -5.96
CA TYR A 562 -10.87 21.24 -4.81
C TYR A 562 -11.85 20.77 -3.73
N GLY A 563 -11.57 19.57 -3.19
CA GLY A 563 -12.28 18.97 -2.08
C GLY A 563 -13.57 18.25 -2.49
N TYR A 564 -13.83 18.00 -3.78
CA TYR A 564 -15.05 17.30 -4.23
C TYR A 564 -15.21 15.91 -3.57
N ALA A 565 -16.44 15.55 -3.19
CA ALA A 565 -16.73 14.22 -2.68
C ALA A 565 -18.03 13.60 -3.23
N ASN A 566 -18.03 12.32 -3.59
CA ASN A 566 -19.19 11.67 -4.21
C ASN A 566 -20.08 10.83 -3.26
N THR A 567 -21.33 10.61 -3.69
CA THR A 567 -22.27 9.66 -3.07
C THR A 567 -22.03 8.27 -3.65
N ALA A 568 -21.79 7.28 -2.80
CA ALA A 568 -21.64 5.89 -3.21
C ALA A 568 -22.34 4.95 -2.23
N ARG A 569 -22.87 3.82 -2.71
CA ARG A 569 -23.39 2.72 -1.85
C ARG A 569 -24.52 3.13 -0.88
N ASN A 570 -25.19 4.26 -1.10
CA ASN A 570 -26.18 4.94 -0.23
C ASN A 570 -25.57 5.69 0.99
N THR A 571 -24.31 6.08 0.86
CA THR A 571 -23.50 6.84 1.82
C THR A 571 -22.66 7.88 1.04
N GLY A 572 -21.83 8.68 1.72
CA GLY A 572 -20.96 9.67 1.10
C GLY A 572 -19.49 9.43 1.43
N SER A 573 -18.63 9.92 0.54
CA SER A 573 -17.22 10.21 0.82
C SER A 573 -17.08 11.60 1.43
N ILE A 574 -15.96 11.91 2.07
CA ILE A 574 -15.57 13.27 2.48
C ILE A 574 -14.33 13.67 1.68
N GLY A 575 -14.31 14.91 1.21
CA GLY A 575 -13.17 15.54 0.54
C GLY A 575 -12.95 16.91 1.16
N ILE A 576 -11.69 17.26 1.39
CA ILE A 576 -11.27 18.51 2.03
C ILE A 576 -10.21 19.13 1.13
N PHE A 577 -10.45 20.36 0.70
CA PHE A 577 -9.42 21.27 0.21
C PHE A 577 -9.26 22.39 1.22
N LEU A 578 -8.03 22.70 1.57
CA LEU A 578 -7.70 23.83 2.42
C LEU A 578 -6.47 24.51 1.84
N ASP A 579 -6.59 25.79 1.59
CA ASP A 579 -5.48 26.69 1.30
C ASP A 579 -5.51 27.77 2.40
N THR A 580 -4.36 28.07 2.98
CA THR A 580 -4.21 29.11 4.02
C THR A 580 -3.24 30.23 3.64
N GLY A 581 -2.96 30.34 2.34
CA GLY A 581 -1.90 31.11 1.71
C GLY A 581 -2.31 32.48 1.17
N GLY A 582 -1.60 32.90 0.13
CA GLY A 582 -1.53 34.28 -0.39
C GLY A 582 -2.63 34.65 -1.38
N THR A 583 -2.27 34.78 -2.66
CA THR A 583 -3.10 35.41 -3.72
C THR A 583 -3.16 34.58 -5.00
N ASP A 584 -3.68 33.38 -4.83
CA ASP A 584 -3.70 32.24 -5.73
C ASP A 584 -4.62 32.38 -6.97
N ILE A 585 -4.25 31.68 -8.04
CA ILE A 585 -4.82 31.77 -9.39
C ILE A 585 -5.62 30.51 -9.72
N TYR A 586 -6.95 30.61 -9.61
CA TYR A 586 -7.90 29.59 -10.08
C TYR A 586 -8.25 29.75 -11.57
N PRO A 587 -8.58 28.66 -12.28
CA PRO A 587 -8.82 28.72 -13.71
C PRO A 587 -10.26 29.15 -14.00
N ILE A 588 -10.41 30.27 -14.72
CA ILE A 588 -11.72 30.77 -15.16
C ILE A 588 -12.34 29.75 -16.11
N SER A 589 -13.38 29.04 -15.63
CA SER A 589 -14.12 28.06 -16.43
C SER A 589 -14.58 28.66 -17.75
N SER A 590 -14.35 27.94 -18.85
CA SER A 590 -14.91 28.26 -20.18
C SER A 590 -16.30 27.66 -20.40
N ASP A 591 -16.77 26.78 -19.51
CA ASP A 591 -18.12 26.21 -19.57
C ASP A 591 -19.16 27.18 -18.97
N THR A 592 -20.14 27.54 -19.79
CA THR A 592 -21.24 28.48 -19.50
C THR A 592 -22.28 27.99 -18.48
N SER A 593 -22.01 26.87 -17.79
CA SER A 593 -22.89 26.26 -16.78
C SER A 593 -22.96 27.01 -15.45
N GLY A 594 -22.13 28.04 -15.24
CA GLY A 594 -22.27 29.00 -14.15
C GLY A 594 -21.24 28.91 -13.02
N PHE A 595 -20.26 28.00 -13.09
CA PHE A 595 -19.23 27.83 -12.05
C PHE A 595 -18.20 28.98 -11.93
N HIS A 596 -18.33 30.05 -12.73
CA HIS A 596 -17.30 31.10 -12.91
C HIS A 596 -16.97 31.94 -11.65
N GLU A 597 -17.79 31.92 -10.59
CA GLU A 597 -17.58 32.72 -9.37
C GLU A 597 -17.31 31.87 -8.10
N LYS A 598 -17.19 30.55 -8.23
CA LYS A 598 -17.22 29.60 -7.09
C LYS A 598 -15.89 29.41 -6.33
N TYR A 599 -14.76 29.65 -6.98
CA TYR A 599 -13.41 29.39 -6.45
C TYR A 599 -12.55 30.63 -6.68
N LYS A 600 -11.99 31.21 -5.62
CA LYS A 600 -11.23 32.48 -5.59
C LYS A 600 -10.82 32.84 -4.16
N ASN A 601 -9.78 33.67 -4.05
CA ASN A 601 -9.24 34.18 -2.79
C ASN A 601 -10.31 34.62 -1.76
N ASP A 602 -10.09 34.24 -0.50
CA ASP A 602 -10.95 34.42 0.67
C ASP A 602 -12.37 33.85 0.52
N THR A 603 -12.52 32.65 -0.07
CA THR A 603 -13.84 31.99 -0.14
C THR A 603 -13.89 30.52 0.26
N LYS A 604 -15.11 30.11 0.59
CA LYS A 604 -15.47 28.73 0.86
C LYS A 604 -16.48 28.21 -0.13
N TRP A 605 -16.46 26.90 -0.29
CA TRP A 605 -17.43 26.16 -1.06
C TRP A 605 -17.70 24.79 -0.42
N SER A 606 -18.78 24.16 -0.88
CA SER A 606 -18.89 22.70 -0.81
C SER A 606 -19.32 22.13 -2.16
N TYR A 607 -19.01 20.86 -2.41
CA TYR A 607 -19.28 20.24 -3.69
C TYR A 607 -19.49 18.72 -3.59
N GLY A 608 -20.42 18.21 -4.39
CA GLY A 608 -20.91 16.84 -4.24
C GLY A 608 -21.65 16.64 -2.91
N THR A 609 -21.30 15.59 -2.18
CA THR A 609 -22.07 15.09 -1.01
C THR A 609 -21.60 15.68 0.31
N TYR A 610 -20.28 15.60 0.56
CA TYR A 610 -19.60 16.14 1.75
C TYR A 610 -18.21 16.67 1.38
N GLY A 611 -18.05 17.09 0.13
CA GLY A 611 -16.84 17.78 -0.29
C GLY A 611 -16.86 19.21 0.21
N VAL A 612 -15.82 19.65 0.87
CA VAL A 612 -15.68 21.00 1.42
C VAL A 612 -14.36 21.59 0.94
N GLY A 613 -14.35 22.89 0.64
CA GLY A 613 -13.13 23.57 0.25
C GLY A 613 -13.11 25.03 0.68
N TRP A 614 -11.88 25.54 0.78
CA TRP A 614 -11.57 26.83 1.36
C TRP A 614 -10.21 27.29 0.87
N ASP A 615 -10.10 28.52 0.40
CA ASP A 615 -8.85 29.27 0.45
C ASP A 615 -9.03 30.50 1.35
N THR A 616 -7.98 30.95 2.05
CA THR A 616 -8.06 32.20 2.83
C THR A 616 -6.72 32.74 3.33
N LEU A 617 -6.62 34.07 3.29
CA LEU A 617 -5.61 34.87 3.97
C LEU A 617 -5.69 34.82 5.52
N MET A 618 -6.64 34.08 6.11
CA MET A 618 -6.92 34.09 7.54
C MET A 618 -7.48 32.79 8.11
N ALA A 619 -6.92 32.35 9.24
CA ALA A 619 -7.52 31.28 10.00
C ALA A 619 -8.94 31.60 10.55
N VAL A 620 -9.97 30.94 9.99
CA VAL A 620 -11.30 30.57 10.58
C VAL A 620 -12.59 31.44 10.27
N GLN A 621 -13.33 31.21 9.16
CA GLN A 621 -14.77 31.55 8.77
C GLN A 621 -15.04 31.32 7.22
N GLU A 622 -16.21 31.24 6.55
CA GLU A 622 -17.53 30.53 6.73
C GLU A 622 -18.38 30.30 5.39
N ILE A 623 -18.82 29.06 5.04
CA ILE A 623 -20.06 28.61 4.26
C ILE A 623 -20.10 28.33 2.69
N ALA A 624 -20.30 27.02 2.27
CA ALA A 624 -21.14 26.34 1.18
C ALA A 624 -21.10 26.72 -0.37
N ALA A 625 -21.58 26.03 -1.46
CA ALA A 625 -22.10 24.68 -1.95
C ALA A 625 -22.16 24.65 -3.55
N VAL A 626 -22.76 23.82 -4.49
CA VAL A 626 -23.48 22.49 -4.70
C VAL A 626 -23.33 21.98 -6.22
N GLU A 627 -23.94 20.81 -6.64
CA GLU A 627 -24.55 20.37 -7.98
C GLU A 627 -23.78 20.14 -9.36
N GLU A 628 -24.08 19.22 -10.32
CA GLU A 628 -24.91 17.96 -10.36
C GLU A 628 -24.52 16.78 -11.38
N LYS A 629 -24.92 16.72 -12.70
CA LYS A 629 -24.95 15.47 -13.57
C LYS A 629 -24.70 15.56 -15.12
N ALA A 630 -24.21 14.47 -15.78
CA ALA A 630 -24.81 13.67 -16.94
C ALA A 630 -23.83 12.94 -17.95
N GLU A 631 -24.17 11.74 -18.55
CA GLU A 631 -23.32 10.93 -19.50
C GLU A 631 -24.03 9.73 -20.29
N GLU A 632 -23.52 9.21 -21.46
CA GLU A 632 -23.73 7.88 -22.19
C GLU A 632 -22.73 7.72 -23.42
N ASP A 633 -22.48 6.69 -24.30
CA ASP A 633 -22.92 5.30 -24.71
C ASP A 633 -21.86 4.61 -25.69
N ALA A 634 -21.74 3.24 -25.84
CA ALA A 634 -20.84 2.51 -26.81
C ALA A 634 -21.09 0.95 -27.05
N ALA A 635 -20.40 0.20 -27.97
CA ALA A 635 -20.84 -1.15 -28.53
C ALA A 635 -19.75 -2.14 -29.13
N THR A 636 -19.86 -3.50 -29.40
CA THR A 636 -20.93 -4.58 -29.56
C THR A 636 -20.36 -6.07 -29.57
N VAL A 637 -21.14 -7.21 -29.66
CA VAL A 637 -20.64 -8.65 -29.75
C VAL A 637 -21.41 -9.72 -30.59
N ASP A 638 -20.83 -10.93 -30.75
CA ASP A 638 -21.25 -12.19 -31.44
C ASP A 638 -21.99 -13.25 -30.54
N SER A 639 -22.72 -14.21 -31.13
CA SER A 639 -23.75 -15.04 -30.46
C SER A 639 -23.64 -16.58 -30.47
N LEU A 640 -22.66 -17.21 -31.14
CA LEU A 640 -22.64 -18.69 -31.30
C LEU A 640 -21.58 -19.44 -30.45
N ALA A 641 -20.96 -18.78 -29.48
CA ALA A 641 -19.93 -19.37 -28.62
C ALA A 641 -20.48 -20.38 -27.57
N SER A 642 -19.58 -21.04 -26.81
CA SER A 642 -19.95 -21.90 -25.67
C SER A 642 -20.43 -21.08 -24.48
N ILE A 643 -21.26 -21.63 -23.59
CA ILE A 643 -21.74 -20.91 -22.41
C ILE A 643 -20.60 -20.39 -21.54
N LYS A 644 -19.52 -21.17 -21.29
CA LYS A 644 -18.31 -20.67 -20.60
C LYS A 644 -17.73 -19.40 -21.24
N LYS A 645 -17.67 -19.35 -22.59
CA LYS A 645 -17.14 -18.19 -23.32
C LYS A 645 -18.12 -17.02 -23.36
N ILE A 646 -19.42 -17.26 -23.53
CA ILE A 646 -20.46 -16.21 -23.48
C ILE A 646 -20.54 -15.62 -22.07
N PHE A 647 -20.47 -16.45 -21.03
CA PHE A 647 -20.47 -16.02 -19.63
C PHE A 647 -19.21 -15.21 -19.29
N SER A 648 -18.04 -15.65 -19.75
CA SER A 648 -16.80 -14.87 -19.65
C SER A 648 -16.97 -13.49 -20.29
N ILE A 649 -17.54 -13.39 -21.50
CA ILE A 649 -17.79 -12.10 -22.18
C ILE A 649 -18.87 -11.28 -21.43
N ALA A 650 -19.91 -11.89 -20.87
CA ALA A 650 -20.89 -11.19 -20.02
C ALA A 650 -20.28 -10.70 -18.68
N SER A 651 -19.13 -11.27 -18.30
CA SER A 651 -18.33 -10.91 -17.13
C SER A 651 -17.16 -9.98 -17.45
N GLU A 652 -16.98 -9.55 -18.70
CA GLU A 652 -16.03 -8.49 -19.05
C GLU A 652 -16.48 -7.13 -18.50
N TRP A 653 -15.55 -6.20 -18.30
CA TRP A 653 -15.91 -4.85 -17.86
C TRP A 653 -16.64 -4.10 -18.98
N GLY A 654 -17.90 -3.72 -18.71
CA GLY A 654 -18.85 -3.22 -19.72
C GLY A 654 -18.74 -1.72 -19.97
N VAL A 655 -17.52 -1.19 -20.09
CA VAL A 655 -17.23 0.24 -20.33
C VAL A 655 -16.71 0.46 -21.75
N GLY A 656 -16.87 1.67 -22.28
CA GLY A 656 -16.44 2.02 -23.64
C GLY A 656 -16.96 1.04 -24.70
N SER A 657 -16.10 0.66 -25.65
CA SER A 657 -16.42 -0.31 -26.72
C SER A 657 -16.89 -1.70 -26.22
N SER A 658 -16.70 -2.02 -24.94
CA SER A 658 -17.21 -3.26 -24.33
C SER A 658 -18.66 -3.15 -23.81
N ALA A 659 -19.32 -1.99 -23.85
CA ALA A 659 -20.66 -1.81 -23.25
C ALA A 659 -21.76 -2.67 -23.92
N LYS A 660 -22.16 -2.40 -25.18
CA LYS A 660 -23.08 -3.33 -25.89
C LYS A 660 -22.40 -4.67 -26.25
N ARG A 661 -21.10 -4.85 -25.99
CA ARG A 661 -20.43 -6.15 -26.08
C ARG A 661 -20.93 -7.09 -24.97
N VAL A 662 -20.76 -6.66 -23.72
CA VAL A 662 -21.29 -7.32 -22.52
C VAL A 662 -22.81 -7.47 -22.58
N ALA A 663 -23.53 -6.41 -22.98
CA ALA A 663 -25.00 -6.44 -23.02
C ALA A 663 -25.54 -7.51 -24.00
N LYS A 664 -24.90 -7.67 -25.16
CA LYS A 664 -25.30 -8.69 -26.14
C LYS A 664 -24.96 -10.09 -25.66
N ALA A 665 -23.81 -10.31 -25.00
CA ALA A 665 -23.48 -11.57 -24.34
C ALA A 665 -24.55 -11.99 -23.30
N ALA A 666 -25.04 -11.05 -22.49
CA ALA A 666 -26.11 -11.31 -21.53
C ALA A 666 -27.45 -11.72 -22.19
N GLU A 667 -27.80 -11.15 -23.35
CA GLU A 667 -28.95 -11.58 -24.15
C GLU A 667 -28.83 -13.05 -24.59
N ILE A 668 -27.62 -13.48 -24.97
CA ILE A 668 -27.34 -14.83 -25.47
C ILE A 668 -27.40 -15.87 -24.34
N LEU A 669 -26.98 -15.53 -23.12
CA LEU A 669 -27.17 -16.39 -21.95
C LEU A 669 -28.66 -16.65 -21.69
N LEU A 670 -29.50 -15.62 -21.77
CA LEU A 670 -30.93 -15.73 -21.51
C LEU A 670 -31.67 -16.53 -22.60
N ASN A 671 -31.25 -16.40 -23.86
CA ASN A 671 -31.71 -17.27 -24.95
C ASN A 671 -31.32 -18.76 -24.76
N ARG A 672 -30.50 -19.09 -23.76
CA ARG A 672 -30.03 -20.43 -23.39
C ARG A 672 -30.24 -20.72 -21.89
N ASP A 673 -31.31 -20.16 -21.31
CA ASP A 673 -31.56 -20.07 -19.86
C ASP A 673 -31.24 -21.34 -19.05
N ALA A 674 -31.73 -22.51 -19.46
CA ALA A 674 -31.47 -23.75 -18.73
C ALA A 674 -29.99 -24.15 -18.69
N GLU A 675 -29.29 -24.04 -19.84
CA GLU A 675 -27.86 -24.37 -19.98
C GLU A 675 -26.97 -23.37 -19.22
N ALA A 676 -27.34 -22.08 -19.26
CA ALA A 676 -26.68 -21.04 -18.49
C ALA A 676 -26.93 -21.18 -16.98
N SER A 677 -28.15 -21.52 -16.56
CA SER A 677 -28.52 -21.71 -15.14
C SER A 677 -27.75 -22.85 -14.49
N GLU A 678 -27.66 -24.00 -15.17
CA GLU A 678 -26.94 -25.18 -14.70
C GLU A 678 -25.43 -24.89 -14.61
N TYR A 679 -24.84 -24.34 -15.69
CA TYR A 679 -23.43 -23.93 -15.70
C TYR A 679 -23.08 -22.97 -14.55
N ILE A 680 -23.89 -21.93 -14.34
CA ILE A 680 -23.64 -20.92 -13.31
C ILE A 680 -23.72 -21.52 -11.90
N PHE A 681 -24.72 -22.36 -11.63
CA PHE A 681 -24.87 -23.01 -10.33
C PHE A 681 -23.68 -23.94 -10.00
N GLU A 682 -23.20 -24.71 -10.98
CA GLU A 682 -22.15 -25.70 -10.77
C GLU A 682 -20.71 -25.16 -10.86
N ASN A 683 -20.47 -24.05 -11.58
CA ASN A 683 -19.11 -23.61 -11.95
C ASN A 683 -18.79 -22.14 -11.61
N LYS A 684 -19.76 -21.36 -11.10
CA LYS A 684 -19.59 -19.90 -10.94
C LYS A 684 -20.23 -19.26 -9.70
N LEU A 685 -21.08 -19.95 -8.94
CA LEU A 685 -21.74 -19.35 -7.77
C LEU A 685 -20.79 -19.11 -6.58
N ASP A 686 -19.62 -19.74 -6.61
CA ASP A 686 -18.45 -19.58 -5.75
C ASP A 686 -17.62 -18.30 -6.05
N THR A 687 -17.96 -17.53 -7.09
CA THR A 687 -17.09 -16.44 -7.55
C THR A 687 -16.81 -15.38 -6.48
N LYS A 688 -15.52 -15.07 -6.30
CA LYS A 688 -15.00 -13.93 -5.52
C LYS A 688 -14.97 -12.63 -6.36
N GLY A 689 -15.24 -12.70 -7.67
CA GLY A 689 -15.10 -11.59 -8.61
C GLY A 689 -16.37 -10.74 -8.79
N SER A 690 -16.24 -9.42 -8.68
CA SER A 690 -17.37 -8.47 -8.79
C SER A 690 -18.05 -8.47 -10.17
N LEU A 691 -17.27 -8.63 -11.24
CA LEU A 691 -17.78 -8.61 -12.62
C LEU A 691 -18.51 -9.92 -12.99
N GLU A 692 -18.02 -11.07 -12.54
CA GLU A 692 -18.73 -12.36 -12.67
C GLU A 692 -20.02 -12.36 -11.85
N TYR A 693 -19.98 -11.92 -10.58
CA TYR A 693 -21.19 -11.78 -9.76
C TYR A 693 -22.24 -10.87 -10.44
N ARG A 694 -21.80 -9.76 -11.04
CA ARG A 694 -22.68 -8.85 -11.81
C ARG A 694 -23.28 -9.55 -13.04
N ALA A 695 -22.54 -10.41 -13.73
CA ALA A 695 -23.06 -11.20 -14.86
C ALA A 695 -24.14 -12.20 -14.39
N ILE A 696 -23.86 -12.94 -13.31
CA ILE A 696 -24.82 -13.86 -12.66
C ILE A 696 -26.09 -13.12 -12.25
N LEU A 697 -25.95 -11.96 -11.60
CA LEU A 697 -27.06 -11.13 -11.17
C LEU A 697 -27.93 -10.62 -12.33
N ASN A 698 -27.30 -10.16 -13.42
CA ASN A 698 -28.01 -9.67 -14.60
C ASN A 698 -28.76 -10.77 -15.35
N PHE A 699 -28.23 -12.00 -15.32
CA PHE A 699 -28.89 -13.20 -15.82
C PHE A 699 -30.05 -13.64 -14.91
N ALA A 700 -29.79 -13.80 -13.61
CA ALA A 700 -30.75 -14.24 -12.61
C ALA A 700 -32.01 -13.36 -12.56
N LYS A 701 -31.87 -12.03 -12.76
CA LYS A 701 -33.00 -11.07 -12.81
C LYS A 701 -33.95 -11.24 -14.01
N LYS A 702 -33.63 -12.11 -14.97
CA LYS A 702 -34.38 -12.30 -16.22
C LYS A 702 -34.61 -13.77 -16.60
N SER A 703 -34.05 -14.69 -15.83
CA SER A 703 -34.19 -16.15 -15.99
C SER A 703 -35.53 -16.64 -15.44
N GLU A 704 -36.16 -17.61 -16.10
CA GLU A 704 -37.33 -18.33 -15.56
C GLU A 704 -36.90 -19.58 -14.76
N VAL A 705 -35.68 -20.09 -14.99
CA VAL A 705 -35.19 -21.36 -14.42
C VAL A 705 -34.33 -21.17 -13.16
N PHE A 706 -33.48 -20.14 -13.12
CA PHE A 706 -32.36 -20.03 -12.17
C PHE A 706 -32.80 -19.94 -10.70
N GLY A 707 -33.95 -19.32 -10.42
CA GLY A 707 -34.49 -19.21 -9.06
C GLY A 707 -34.66 -20.58 -8.37
N THR A 708 -34.90 -21.65 -9.13
CA THR A 708 -35.03 -23.02 -8.59
C THR A 708 -33.75 -23.60 -7.99
N TYR A 709 -32.59 -22.98 -8.26
CA TYR A 709 -31.30 -23.37 -7.69
C TYR A 709 -30.96 -22.63 -6.38
N LEU A 710 -31.56 -21.48 -6.09
CA LEU A 710 -31.27 -20.69 -4.88
C LEU A 710 -31.49 -21.46 -3.57
N PRO A 711 -32.53 -22.30 -3.40
CA PRO A 711 -32.69 -23.13 -2.20
C PRO A 711 -31.58 -24.19 -2.05
N LYS A 712 -31.06 -24.72 -3.17
CA LYS A 712 -29.92 -25.66 -3.16
C LYS A 712 -28.64 -24.93 -2.78
N ALA A 713 -28.42 -23.73 -3.31
CA ALA A 713 -27.25 -22.90 -3.04
C ALA A 713 -27.16 -22.47 -1.56
N LEU A 714 -28.29 -22.13 -0.92
CA LEU A 714 -28.32 -21.86 0.53
C LEU A 714 -27.96 -23.08 1.40
N ALA A 715 -28.10 -24.29 0.86
CA ALA A 715 -27.76 -25.55 1.51
C ALA A 715 -26.36 -26.07 1.17
N ASN A 716 -25.57 -25.35 0.35
CA ASN A 716 -24.21 -25.72 0.03
C ASN A 716 -23.29 -25.62 1.28
N GLU A 717 -22.23 -26.42 1.27
CA GLU A 717 -21.19 -26.43 2.30
C GLU A 717 -20.21 -25.26 2.13
N ASP A 718 -19.95 -24.83 0.89
CA ASP A 718 -19.14 -23.64 0.60
C ASP A 718 -19.83 -22.35 1.09
N SER A 719 -19.08 -21.59 1.90
CA SER A 719 -19.51 -20.30 2.40
C SER A 719 -19.67 -19.23 1.32
N VAL A 720 -18.90 -19.27 0.22
CA VAL A 720 -18.95 -18.27 -0.85
C VAL A 720 -20.20 -18.47 -1.69
N VAL A 721 -20.48 -19.70 -2.11
CA VAL A 721 -21.76 -20.08 -2.74
C VAL A 721 -22.97 -19.60 -1.91
N VAL A 722 -22.97 -19.81 -0.59
CA VAL A 722 -24.08 -19.34 0.27
C VAL A 722 -24.10 -17.81 0.42
N LYS A 723 -22.94 -17.15 0.57
CA LYS A 723 -22.82 -15.67 0.62
C LYS A 723 -23.41 -15.04 -0.66
N ASN A 724 -23.08 -15.59 -1.84
CA ASN A 724 -23.54 -15.11 -3.14
C ASN A 724 -25.03 -15.41 -3.36
N ALA A 725 -25.52 -16.61 -2.98
CA ALA A 725 -26.95 -16.93 -3.04
C ALA A 725 -27.80 -15.97 -2.19
N LEU A 726 -27.37 -15.65 -0.96
CA LEU A 726 -28.03 -14.66 -0.10
C LEU A 726 -28.09 -13.27 -0.74
N ALA A 727 -27.02 -12.84 -1.40
CA ALA A 727 -26.95 -11.55 -2.08
C ALA A 727 -27.88 -11.49 -3.31
N LEU A 728 -27.98 -12.59 -4.07
CA LEU A 728 -28.89 -12.75 -5.20
C LEU A 728 -30.37 -12.75 -4.76
N ILE A 729 -30.72 -13.51 -3.72
CA ILE A 729 -32.09 -13.56 -3.16
C ILE A 729 -32.61 -12.16 -2.79
N GLY A 730 -31.76 -11.33 -2.19
CA GLY A 730 -32.10 -9.95 -1.85
C GLY A 730 -32.28 -9.08 -3.08
N GLU A 731 -31.38 -9.19 -4.07
CA GLU A 731 -31.48 -8.44 -5.34
C GLU A 731 -32.70 -8.81 -6.20
N LEU A 732 -33.15 -10.07 -6.10
CA LEU A 732 -34.35 -10.59 -6.75
C LEU A 732 -35.62 -10.29 -5.94
N GLN A 733 -35.48 -9.87 -4.68
CA GLN A 733 -36.55 -9.67 -3.70
C GLN A 733 -37.42 -10.93 -3.51
N ASP A 734 -36.80 -12.12 -3.52
CA ASP A 734 -37.51 -13.39 -3.39
C ASP A 734 -38.02 -13.60 -1.96
N THR A 735 -39.26 -13.16 -1.73
CA THR A 735 -39.94 -13.26 -0.44
C THR A 735 -40.34 -14.69 -0.06
N THR A 736 -40.27 -15.66 -0.97
CA THR A 736 -40.63 -17.06 -0.66
C THR A 736 -39.65 -17.72 0.30
N LEU A 737 -38.43 -17.19 0.41
CA LEU A 737 -37.36 -17.71 1.25
C LEU A 737 -37.25 -17.02 2.64
N ILE A 738 -38.16 -16.10 2.99
CA ILE A 738 -38.05 -15.32 4.24
C ILE A 738 -38.00 -16.18 5.50
N ASP A 739 -38.74 -17.28 5.58
CA ASP A 739 -38.70 -18.21 6.71
C ASP A 739 -37.34 -18.93 6.82
N THR A 740 -36.69 -19.20 5.67
CA THR A 740 -35.32 -19.74 5.63
C THR A 740 -34.32 -18.71 6.12
N LEU A 741 -34.47 -17.44 5.72
CA LEU A 741 -33.63 -16.33 6.21
C LEU A 741 -33.80 -16.11 7.73
N SER A 742 -35.03 -16.15 8.24
CA SER A 742 -35.30 -16.07 9.69
C SER A 742 -34.60 -17.21 10.45
N LEU A 743 -34.73 -18.45 9.98
CA LEU A 743 -34.08 -19.62 10.59
C LEU A 743 -32.53 -19.54 10.54
N MET A 744 -31.96 -18.82 9.57
CA MET A 744 -30.53 -18.54 9.51
C MET A 744 -30.11 -17.46 10.53
N LEU A 745 -30.93 -16.43 10.78
CA LEU A 745 -30.71 -15.47 11.86
C LEU A 745 -30.79 -16.12 13.25
N ASP A 746 -31.79 -16.97 13.50
CA ASP A 746 -31.94 -17.72 14.75
C ASP A 746 -30.71 -18.58 15.06
N LYS A 747 -30.16 -19.24 14.02
CA LYS A 747 -28.92 -20.03 14.08
C LYS A 747 -27.65 -19.18 14.03
N LYS A 748 -27.77 -17.85 13.91
CA LYS A 748 -26.68 -16.88 13.72
C LYS A 748 -25.77 -17.19 12.50
N LYS A 749 -26.25 -17.91 11.48
CA LYS A 749 -25.50 -18.25 10.26
C LYS A 749 -25.54 -17.06 9.28
N TYR A 750 -24.37 -16.56 8.88
CA TYR A 750 -24.18 -15.46 7.91
C TYR A 750 -24.98 -14.16 8.18
N VAL A 751 -25.20 -13.80 9.46
CA VAL A 751 -26.06 -12.67 9.87
C VAL A 751 -25.90 -11.39 9.01
N PRO A 752 -24.69 -10.87 8.69
CA PRO A 752 -24.56 -9.67 7.86
C PRO A 752 -25.13 -9.85 6.43
N SER A 753 -24.93 -11.00 5.81
CA SER A 753 -25.43 -11.31 4.47
C SER A 753 -26.94 -11.52 4.47
N VAL A 754 -27.49 -12.16 5.53
CA VAL A 754 -28.93 -12.35 5.69
C VAL A 754 -29.65 -11.01 5.92
N LEU A 755 -29.12 -10.13 6.78
CA LEU A 755 -29.68 -8.79 6.98
C LEU A 755 -29.56 -7.93 5.71
N SER A 756 -28.45 -8.04 4.95
CA SER A 756 -28.29 -7.37 3.65
C SER A 756 -29.27 -7.88 2.58
N SER A 757 -29.66 -9.15 2.65
CA SER A 757 -30.70 -9.76 1.81
C SER A 757 -32.09 -9.24 2.17
N LEU A 758 -32.45 -9.31 3.46
CA LEU A 758 -33.72 -8.81 4.00
C LEU A 758 -33.90 -7.30 3.75
N GLY A 759 -32.83 -6.51 3.86
CA GLY A 759 -32.83 -5.06 3.60
C GLY A 759 -33.20 -4.64 2.18
N LYS A 760 -33.33 -5.58 1.24
CA LYS A 760 -33.79 -5.32 -0.13
C LYS A 760 -35.24 -5.79 -0.36
N MET A 761 -35.79 -6.61 0.53
CA MET A 761 -37.15 -7.16 0.41
C MET A 761 -38.19 -6.14 0.90
N LYS A 762 -39.01 -5.61 0.00
CA LYS A 762 -40.02 -4.58 0.31
C LYS A 762 -41.28 -5.13 1.01
N ILE A 763 -41.11 -5.79 2.16
CA ILE A 763 -42.19 -6.36 2.98
C ILE A 763 -41.95 -6.15 4.48
N ASP A 764 -43.01 -5.87 5.24
CA ASP A 764 -42.93 -5.52 6.67
C ASP A 764 -42.37 -6.65 7.56
N ASN A 765 -42.41 -7.92 7.12
CA ASN A 765 -41.76 -9.03 7.84
C ASN A 765 -40.23 -8.90 7.80
N ALA A 766 -39.65 -8.43 6.69
CA ALA A 766 -38.22 -8.16 6.60
C ALA A 766 -37.83 -6.95 7.48
N VAL A 767 -38.66 -5.90 7.49
CA VAL A 767 -38.47 -4.73 8.39
C VAL A 767 -38.46 -5.16 9.86
N GLN A 768 -39.38 -6.05 10.27
CA GLN A 768 -39.40 -6.60 11.63
C GLN A 768 -38.16 -7.41 11.99
N LEU A 769 -37.62 -8.20 11.05
CA LEU A 769 -36.38 -8.95 11.27
C LEU A 769 -35.16 -8.01 11.40
N LEU A 770 -35.12 -6.91 10.64
CA LEU A 770 -34.08 -5.88 10.69
C LEU A 770 -34.14 -5.05 12.00
N GLU A 771 -35.35 -4.73 12.48
CA GLU A 771 -35.61 -3.96 13.71
C GLU A 771 -34.89 -4.56 14.94
N ASN A 772 -34.85 -5.89 15.04
CA ASN A 772 -34.14 -6.61 16.11
C ASN A 772 -32.62 -6.33 16.18
N TYR A 773 -32.03 -5.78 15.11
CA TYR A 773 -30.59 -5.52 14.99
C TYR A 773 -30.23 -4.02 14.92
N MET A 774 -31.22 -3.11 14.96
CA MET A 774 -30.96 -1.66 14.82
C MET A 774 -30.02 -1.10 15.90
N ASN A 775 -30.07 -1.65 17.12
CA ASN A 775 -29.23 -1.25 18.25
C ASN A 775 -28.00 -2.17 18.46
N SER A 776 -27.48 -2.78 17.38
CA SER A 776 -26.32 -3.67 17.47
C SER A 776 -25.05 -2.91 17.93
N PRO A 777 -24.22 -3.48 18.83
CA PRO A 777 -22.93 -2.87 19.17
C PRO A 777 -21.98 -2.81 17.96
N SER A 778 -22.17 -3.66 16.95
CA SER A 778 -21.39 -3.61 15.71
C SER A 778 -21.97 -2.56 14.75
N GLU A 779 -21.21 -1.48 14.50
CA GLU A 779 -21.55 -0.45 13.51
C GLU A 779 -21.92 -1.07 12.15
N ARG A 780 -21.12 -2.03 11.65
CA ARG A 780 -21.38 -2.75 10.40
C ARG A 780 -22.79 -3.35 10.33
N ILE A 781 -23.33 -3.86 11.44
CA ILE A 781 -24.69 -4.38 11.50
C ILE A 781 -25.71 -3.25 11.45
N ARG A 782 -25.50 -2.16 12.22
CA ARG A 782 -26.37 -0.98 12.19
C ARG A 782 -26.42 -0.31 10.82
N VAL A 783 -25.27 -0.21 10.13
CA VAL A 783 -25.15 0.31 8.75
C VAL A 783 -25.94 -0.55 7.75
N ILE A 784 -25.86 -1.88 7.87
CA ILE A 784 -26.65 -2.81 7.03
C ILE A 784 -28.16 -2.66 7.31
N VAL A 785 -28.55 -2.50 8.58
CA VAL A 785 -29.95 -2.33 9.00
C VAL A 785 -30.52 -0.98 8.55
N ALA A 786 -29.80 0.12 8.76
CA ALA A 786 -30.19 1.47 8.31
C ALA A 786 -30.34 1.53 6.79
N ARG A 787 -29.40 0.93 6.04
CA ARG A 787 -29.51 0.79 4.58
C ARG A 787 -30.70 -0.07 4.17
N GLY A 788 -30.99 -1.12 4.93
CA GLY A 788 -32.19 -1.95 4.73
C GLY A 788 -33.48 -1.16 4.91
N PHE A 789 -33.55 -0.31 5.94
CA PHE A 789 -34.71 0.57 6.15
C PHE A 789 -34.89 1.60 5.03
N LEU A 790 -33.78 2.20 4.56
CA LEU A 790 -33.75 3.15 3.44
C LEU A 790 -34.22 2.51 2.13
N LEU A 791 -33.74 1.31 1.80
CA LEU A 791 -34.08 0.61 0.55
C LEU A 791 -35.50 -0.01 0.57
N THR A 792 -35.99 -0.42 1.74
CA THR A 792 -37.35 -0.96 1.90
C THR A 792 -38.41 0.11 1.64
N ASP A 793 -38.18 1.33 2.14
CA ASP A 793 -38.98 2.54 1.88
C ASP A 793 -40.48 2.41 2.23
N THR A 794 -40.80 1.79 3.38
CA THR A 794 -42.17 1.79 3.94
C THR A 794 -42.28 2.82 5.06
N PRO A 795 -43.48 3.32 5.42
CA PRO A 795 -43.63 4.27 6.52
C PRO A 795 -43.01 3.80 7.85
N ARG A 796 -43.11 2.49 8.15
CA ARG A 796 -42.44 1.88 9.31
C ARG A 796 -40.92 1.93 9.19
N SER A 797 -40.35 1.60 8.03
CA SER A 797 -38.90 1.60 7.86
C SER A 797 -38.32 3.02 7.89
N ILE A 798 -39.02 4.01 7.34
CA ILE A 798 -38.64 5.44 7.44
C ILE A 798 -38.70 5.92 8.89
N ASP A 799 -39.74 5.55 9.66
CA ASP A 799 -39.85 5.92 11.07
C ASP A 799 -38.80 5.22 11.97
N LEU A 800 -38.32 4.03 11.58
CA LEU A 800 -37.17 3.35 12.22
C LEU A 800 -35.85 4.02 11.85
N LEU A 801 -35.62 4.35 10.57
CA LEU A 801 -34.44 5.10 10.13
C LEU A 801 -34.35 6.48 10.81
N ARG A 802 -35.49 7.16 11.02
CA ARG A 802 -35.56 8.43 11.77
C ARG A 802 -35.12 8.29 13.24
N GLN A 803 -35.24 7.10 13.85
CA GLN A 803 -34.73 6.86 15.20
C GLN A 803 -33.20 6.68 15.23
N MET A 804 -32.59 6.33 14.10
CA MET A 804 -31.13 6.18 13.93
C MET A 804 -30.42 7.48 13.49
N LYS A 805 -31.15 8.60 13.39
CA LYS A 805 -30.61 9.91 12.94
C LYS A 805 -29.44 10.44 13.78
N ASP A 806 -29.37 10.06 15.06
CA ASP A 806 -28.38 10.53 16.04
C ASP A 806 -27.34 9.41 16.35
N ASP A 807 -27.19 8.41 15.48
CA ASP A 807 -26.21 7.32 15.63
C ASP A 807 -24.76 7.86 15.57
N SER A 808 -23.83 7.18 16.25
CA SER A 808 -22.40 7.51 16.22
C SER A 808 -21.79 7.37 14.83
N SER A 809 -22.32 6.47 13.99
CA SER A 809 -21.83 6.23 12.63
C SER A 809 -22.21 7.36 11.67
N PHE A 810 -21.20 8.01 11.08
CA PHE A 810 -21.37 8.99 10.01
C PHE A 810 -22.17 8.42 8.81
N LEU A 811 -21.92 7.16 8.47
CA LEU A 811 -22.60 6.45 7.37
C LEU A 811 -24.12 6.35 7.61
N ILE A 812 -24.55 6.19 8.86
CA ILE A 812 -25.98 6.08 9.22
C ILE A 812 -26.63 7.47 9.24
N ARG A 813 -25.94 8.49 9.79
CA ARG A 813 -26.41 9.89 9.72
C ARG A 813 -26.59 10.33 8.26
N THR A 814 -25.68 9.92 7.38
CA THR A 814 -25.75 10.16 5.93
C THR A 814 -27.01 9.54 5.30
N MET A 815 -27.29 8.26 5.55
CA MET A 815 -28.48 7.57 5.01
C MET A 815 -29.79 8.26 5.40
N TYR A 816 -29.83 8.97 6.53
CA TYR A 816 -30.97 9.77 6.96
C TYR A 816 -31.02 11.16 6.32
N LYS A 817 -29.86 11.84 6.09
CA LYS A 817 -29.81 13.12 5.37
C LYS A 817 -30.29 12.96 3.92
N LEU A 818 -29.74 11.98 3.19
CA LEU A 818 -30.10 11.59 1.81
C LEU A 818 -31.54 11.07 1.61
N LYS A 819 -32.40 11.12 2.65
CA LYS A 819 -33.82 10.74 2.59
C LYS A 819 -34.77 11.86 3.05
N LYS A 820 -34.24 13.03 3.43
CA LYS A 820 -34.99 14.27 3.64
C LYS A 820 -35.09 15.11 2.37
N GLU A 821 -34.03 15.04 1.57
CA GLU A 821 -33.89 15.58 0.21
C GLU A 821 -34.69 14.69 -0.78
#